data_AF-A0A976MBS2-F1
#
_entry.id   AF-A0A976MBS2-F1
#
_cell.length_a   1.000
_cell.length_b   1.000
_cell.length_c   1.000
_cell.angle_alpha   90.00
_cell.angle_beta   90.00
_cell.angle_gamma   90.00
#
_symmetry.space_group_name_H-M   'P 1'
#
loop_
_entity.id
_entity.type
_entity.pdbx_description
1 polymer ?
#
loop_
_entity_poly.entity_id
_entity_poly.type
_entity_poly.pdbx_seq_one_letter_code
_entity_poly.pdbx_strand_id
1 'polypeptide(L)'
;MAPLFKRKRKQREESEIQSRLGENRVVSLNVADTTSTDFEVRKRLIFDFVLVTFTPASGVIVDKIVLKDTVFWQKGHGMDECNCVRTYAKKGNIMFLELIVNKGNVPTFEYFYRDYFKWASTDVDKFAVSFSKQVDLFYVRATPKLNINGKLNPTFFYVNKSLEAPVWVITPKPGIWVDRVVDGIVDIWEKNYKSEICTNAVVLHRNKKPVYVYLLVNELELVNQEVFFKKDGITWPRVTKEEFVEAAKALGCHPETFMNELSLDLSNVGKNFTVEGLDVDTVSTQVITPLTGYEVHKVVDGEQLIWKDERSFVTNVSKQIYTNRGTYEHKHTLLNLYVRQGDKTSLLHFAKLSGVWSRIDSVKYEKMFAQTDDPINTHKHVGVDINGDRKMYMSHFKNKDGLNINTFHAPVENSKGSMILVHGAFGHFCSDYVSYSRNFCLDYEHYSPLVELHDFANAHYDTMDSVKLVTAALAERKDCFEHRRLDGLDMFDTGSRFEYKRSFVEALNNMGYSVYGLDLPSHGHSEGVTSTRFYTNSFDDYVEDLLQFINILKRGKFTDTTQTYEDFTWKDKSYKPKGSSEPSRRSRESSVEHMGSLGSVSSRSVASEDAQGATSTTYCSVEQMQSSPLSSDDRLIGSKPSSPGPLTKTSLEEHVANANMTTTQGEWVDEKLYLVGYSMGSNICIRTINEYYRRTKSPKKLIDGLVCLSGMYQLAAISNPVMQRLAAIFISILSFFAPKSPNPLEKLFDFTMTYDSLSRLRDPMYATKKSCNKTLLMIAKATFDLTKNLSYFPDDLPTLMLNSVKDELVNISGARKVNKLIKNSKLVELKGSVHGLPLSPYVTVVTPVLKDWLSGSL
;
A
#
# COMPACT_ATOMS: atom_id res chain seq x y z
N MET A 1 -36.28 56.76 16.27
CA MET A 1 -34.98 57.43 16.49
C MET A 1 -33.89 56.50 15.98
N ALA A 2 -32.83 57.04 15.37
CA ALA A 2 -31.73 56.34 14.68
C ALA A 2 -32.14 55.45 13.45
N PRO A 3 -31.32 55.33 12.39
CA PRO A 3 -31.80 54.82 11.10
C PRO A 3 -31.06 53.59 10.52
N LEU A 4 -31.67 52.97 9.50
CA LEU A 4 -31.05 51.93 8.67
C LEU A 4 -29.84 52.48 7.88
N PHE A 5 -28.77 51.69 7.78
CA PHE A 5 -27.72 51.87 6.77
C PHE A 5 -27.54 50.62 5.89
N LYS A 6 -27.45 50.84 4.58
CA LYS A 6 -27.38 49.78 3.56
C LYS A 6 -25.94 49.29 3.39
N ARG A 7 -25.75 47.97 3.28
CA ARG A 7 -24.51 47.39 2.73
C ARG A 7 -24.23 47.98 1.34
N LYS A 8 -23.00 48.45 1.11
CA LYS A 8 -22.40 48.61 -0.23
C LYS A 8 -21.13 47.76 -0.29
N ARG A 9 -20.89 47.16 -1.46
CA ARG A 9 -19.61 46.66 -2.01
C ARG A 9 -18.38 47.22 -1.28
N LYS A 10 -17.39 46.43 -0.83
CA LYS A 10 -16.77 45.25 -1.46
C LYS A 10 -16.60 45.37 -2.98
N GLN A 11 -15.80 46.37 -3.37
CA GLN A 11 -15.26 46.59 -4.71
C GLN A 11 -14.04 47.54 -4.65
N ARG A 12 -13.22 47.43 -3.59
CA ARG A 12 -12.03 48.28 -3.33
C ARG A 12 -10.79 47.50 -2.87
N GLU A 13 -10.97 46.28 -2.35
CA GLU A 13 -9.88 45.36 -2.02
C GLU A 13 -9.22 44.77 -3.29
N GLU A 14 -10.02 44.53 -4.34
CA GLU A 14 -9.55 43.98 -5.63
C GLU A 14 -8.60 44.94 -6.37
N SER A 15 -8.69 46.26 -6.13
CA SER A 15 -7.82 47.26 -6.74
C SER A 15 -6.46 47.44 -6.06
N GLU A 16 -6.29 47.02 -4.80
CA GLU A 16 -5.00 47.10 -4.09
C GLU A 16 -4.15 45.82 -4.29
N ILE A 17 -4.76 44.72 -4.74
CA ILE A 17 -4.08 43.47 -5.09
C ILE A 17 -3.28 43.59 -6.40
N GLN A 18 -3.61 44.53 -7.28
CA GLN A 18 -2.92 44.74 -8.57
C GLN A 18 -1.78 45.81 -8.53
N SER A 19 -1.38 46.31 -7.36
CA SER A 19 -0.34 47.36 -7.26
C SER A 19 0.82 47.06 -6.30
N ARG A 20 1.15 45.78 -6.04
CA ARG A 20 2.32 45.37 -5.25
C ARG A 20 3.18 44.26 -5.89
N LEU A 21 3.48 44.40 -7.18
CA LEU A 21 4.69 43.77 -7.72
C LEU A 21 5.89 44.67 -7.37
N GLY A 22 6.71 44.29 -6.39
CA GLY A 22 7.97 44.99 -6.11
C GLY A 22 8.64 44.76 -4.74
N GLU A 23 7.88 44.48 -3.68
CA GLU A 23 8.43 44.36 -2.31
C GLU A 23 8.45 42.91 -1.82
N ASN A 24 9.64 42.34 -1.66
CA ASN A 24 9.82 41.06 -0.97
C ASN A 24 9.52 41.23 0.52
N ARG A 25 8.59 40.45 1.06
CA ARG A 25 8.15 40.53 2.46
C ARG A 25 8.99 39.63 3.35
N VAL A 26 9.74 40.24 4.26
CA VAL A 26 10.59 39.55 5.22
C VAL A 26 9.75 39.06 6.42
N VAL A 27 9.87 37.78 6.79
CA VAL A 27 9.13 37.15 7.92
C VAL A 27 9.97 36.14 8.69
N SER A 28 9.67 35.99 9.98
CA SER A 28 10.22 34.91 10.82
C SER A 28 9.24 33.73 10.92
N LEU A 29 9.70 32.50 10.72
CA LEU A 29 8.89 31.29 10.91
C LEU A 29 9.00 30.77 12.35
N ASN A 30 7.89 30.77 13.07
CA ASN A 30 7.72 29.95 14.28
C ASN A 30 7.15 28.57 13.87
N VAL A 31 7.95 27.52 13.93
CA VAL A 31 7.56 26.18 13.41
C VAL A 31 6.48 25.47 14.24
N ALA A 32 6.02 26.08 15.33
CA ALA A 32 4.83 25.64 16.07
C ALA A 32 3.52 26.24 15.52
N ASP A 33 3.57 27.38 14.82
CA ASP A 33 2.41 27.94 14.13
C ASP A 33 2.27 27.25 12.77
N THR A 34 1.08 26.69 12.51
CA THR A 34 0.74 26.05 11.22
C THR A 34 -0.47 26.72 10.56
N THR A 35 -0.72 27.99 10.89
CA THR A 35 -1.86 28.80 10.44
C THR A 35 -1.49 30.07 9.69
N SER A 36 -0.21 30.48 9.73
CA SER A 36 0.28 31.62 8.92
C SER A 36 0.07 31.41 7.42
N THR A 37 -0.45 32.44 6.76
CA THR A 37 -0.62 32.55 5.29
C THR A 37 0.68 32.78 4.54
N ASP A 38 1.79 32.96 5.25
CA ASP A 38 3.09 33.36 4.68
C ASP A 38 3.86 32.16 4.13
N PHE A 39 3.36 30.95 4.41
CA PHE A 39 3.91 29.68 4.01
C PHE A 39 2.80 28.79 3.43
N GLU A 40 3.11 28.07 2.35
CA GLU A 40 2.35 26.87 1.99
C GLU A 40 2.67 25.80 3.05
N VAL A 41 1.67 25.42 3.86
CA VAL A 41 1.82 24.42 4.93
C VAL A 41 1.13 23.13 4.54
N ARG A 42 1.90 22.04 4.42
CA ARG A 42 1.39 20.68 4.17
C ARG A 42 1.65 19.77 5.36
N LYS A 43 0.67 18.94 5.72
CA LYS A 43 0.81 17.94 6.79
C LYS A 43 0.74 16.54 6.19
N ARG A 44 1.60 15.64 6.64
CA ARG A 44 1.60 14.21 6.25
C ARG A 44 1.78 13.36 7.51
N LEU A 45 1.17 12.18 7.57
CA LEU A 45 1.44 11.21 8.63
C LEU A 45 2.39 10.15 8.08
N ILE A 46 3.63 10.10 8.56
CA ILE A 46 4.70 9.21 8.08
C ILE A 46 5.30 8.51 9.31
N PHE A 47 5.38 7.17 9.28
CA PHE A 47 5.49 6.35 10.50
C PHE A 47 4.37 6.75 11.50
N ASP A 48 4.72 7.15 12.73
CA ASP A 48 3.83 7.82 13.69
C ASP A 48 4.22 9.30 13.95
N PHE A 49 4.97 9.91 13.03
CA PHE A 49 5.22 11.35 13.01
C PHE A 49 4.18 12.09 12.16
N VAL A 50 3.66 13.20 12.69
CA VAL A 50 3.13 14.27 11.85
C VAL A 50 4.32 15.03 11.28
N LEU A 51 4.59 14.81 10.00
CA LEU A 51 5.46 15.66 9.21
C LEU A 51 4.70 16.94 8.85
N VAL A 52 5.25 18.10 9.19
CA VAL A 52 4.80 19.39 8.68
C VAL A 52 5.89 19.94 7.77
N THR A 53 5.52 20.28 6.55
CA THR A 53 6.38 20.96 5.57
C THR A 53 5.89 22.39 5.41
N PHE A 54 6.79 23.36 5.55
CA PHE A 54 6.58 24.78 5.31
C PHE A 54 7.41 25.20 4.10
N THR A 55 6.78 25.77 3.09
CA THR A 55 7.44 26.40 1.93
C THR A 55 7.04 27.87 1.89
N PRO A 56 7.96 28.85 1.81
CA PRO A 56 7.57 30.26 1.75
C PRO A 56 6.64 30.55 0.56
N ALA A 57 5.63 31.40 0.78
CA ALA A 57 4.78 31.86 -0.31
C ALA A 57 5.55 32.78 -1.28
N SER A 58 5.04 32.94 -2.50
CA SER A 58 5.68 33.78 -3.52
C SER A 58 5.94 35.21 -3.01
N GLY A 59 7.19 35.66 -3.05
CA GLY A 59 7.61 36.98 -2.55
C GLY A 59 7.85 37.06 -1.04
N VAL A 60 7.83 35.93 -0.31
CA VAL A 60 8.19 35.87 1.11
C VAL A 60 9.66 35.45 1.29
N ILE A 61 10.42 36.24 2.05
CA ILE A 61 11.80 35.91 2.45
C ILE A 61 11.79 35.54 3.94
N VAL A 62 12.36 34.38 4.28
CA VAL A 62 12.55 33.97 5.68
C VAL A 62 13.79 34.65 6.24
N ASP A 63 13.67 35.39 7.35
CA ASP A 63 14.82 35.94 8.09
C ASP A 63 15.27 35.06 9.26
N LYS A 64 14.37 34.27 9.82
CA LYS A 64 14.61 33.56 11.08
C LYS A 64 13.67 32.36 11.23
N ILE A 65 14.18 31.29 11.84
CA ILE A 65 13.41 30.06 12.10
C ILE A 65 13.55 29.71 13.58
N VAL A 66 12.41 29.64 14.28
CA VAL A 66 12.34 29.51 15.74
C VAL A 66 11.34 28.44 16.20
N LEU A 67 11.56 27.92 17.42
CA LEU A 67 10.57 27.19 18.21
C LEU A 67 10.64 27.71 19.65
N LYS A 68 9.61 28.45 20.07
CA LYS A 68 9.66 29.25 21.31
C LYS A 68 10.93 30.13 21.28
N ASP A 69 11.73 30.08 22.34
CA ASP A 69 12.96 30.86 22.52
C ASP A 69 14.18 30.27 21.79
N THR A 70 14.06 29.06 21.22
CA THR A 70 15.14 28.43 20.43
C THR A 70 15.14 28.99 19.01
N VAL A 71 16.28 29.53 18.57
CA VAL A 71 16.56 29.90 17.18
C VAL A 71 17.35 28.78 16.54
N PHE A 72 16.89 28.24 15.42
CA PHE A 72 17.62 27.22 14.64
C PHE A 72 18.49 27.85 13.57
N TRP A 73 17.96 28.87 12.90
CA TRP A 73 18.60 29.56 11.78
C TRP A 73 18.17 31.02 11.75
N GLN A 74 19.06 31.88 11.28
CA GLN A 74 18.81 33.30 11.04
C GLN A 74 19.64 33.74 9.82
N LYS A 75 19.02 34.50 8.91
CA LYS A 75 19.64 35.00 7.69
C LYS A 75 20.78 35.96 8.04
N GLY A 76 22.00 35.60 7.63
CA GLY A 76 23.17 36.46 7.72
C GLY A 76 23.24 37.51 6.61
N HIS A 77 24.37 38.21 6.50
CA HIS A 77 24.63 39.22 5.46
C HIS A 77 24.89 38.63 4.05
N GLY A 78 24.42 37.41 3.76
CA GLY A 78 24.65 36.69 2.51
C GLY A 78 23.38 36.46 1.69
N MET A 79 23.55 35.87 0.51
CA MET A 79 22.47 35.45 -0.41
C MET A 79 21.77 34.15 0.06
N ASP A 80 21.73 33.91 1.37
CA ASP A 80 21.21 32.67 1.95
C ASP A 80 19.68 32.73 2.07
N GLU A 81 18.99 31.71 1.56
CA GLU A 81 17.52 31.65 1.53
C GLU A 81 17.00 30.29 1.96
N CYS A 82 16.17 30.26 3.02
CA CYS A 82 15.51 29.02 3.44
C CYS A 82 14.24 28.78 2.62
N ASN A 83 14.31 27.79 1.74
CA ASN A 83 13.24 27.46 0.78
C ASN A 83 12.22 26.46 1.34
N CYS A 84 12.62 25.68 2.34
CA CYS A 84 11.74 24.69 2.96
C CYS A 84 12.19 24.39 4.39
N VAL A 85 11.22 24.34 5.31
CA VAL A 85 11.41 23.92 6.69
C VAL A 85 10.52 22.70 6.95
N ARG A 86 11.06 21.66 7.55
CA ARG A 86 10.34 20.41 7.82
C ARG A 86 10.46 20.04 9.28
N THR A 87 9.35 19.72 9.91
CA THR A 87 9.31 19.28 11.31
C THR A 87 8.59 17.94 11.44
N TYR A 88 9.14 17.07 12.28
CA TYR A 88 8.60 15.72 12.51
C TYR A 88 8.15 15.64 13.97
N ALA A 89 6.83 15.57 14.18
CA ALA A 89 6.20 15.68 15.49
C ALA A 89 5.49 14.39 15.92
N LYS A 90 5.92 13.82 17.04
CA LYS A 90 5.39 12.57 17.62
C LYS A 90 4.58 12.92 18.86
N LYS A 91 3.30 12.51 18.92
CA LYS A 91 2.37 12.87 20.02
C LYS A 91 2.36 14.38 20.34
N GLY A 92 2.29 15.22 19.30
CA GLY A 92 2.30 16.69 19.42
C GLY A 92 3.64 17.33 19.80
N ASN A 93 4.69 16.54 20.04
CA ASN A 93 6.03 17.03 20.34
C ASN A 93 6.88 17.04 19.06
N ILE A 94 7.36 18.19 18.61
CA ILE A 94 8.41 18.25 17.59
C ILE A 94 9.67 17.62 18.18
N MET A 95 10.24 16.64 17.46
CA MET A 95 11.44 15.89 17.85
C MET A 95 12.59 16.06 16.86
N PHE A 96 12.28 16.26 15.57
CA PHE A 96 13.26 16.47 14.51
C PHE A 96 12.84 17.67 13.67
N LEU A 97 13.85 18.37 13.14
CA LEU A 97 13.69 19.53 12.27
C LEU A 97 14.80 19.52 11.22
N GLU A 98 14.42 19.73 9.96
CA GLU A 98 15.28 19.74 8.77
C GLU A 98 15.06 21.07 8.06
N LEU A 99 16.14 21.82 7.80
CA LEU A 99 16.12 23.07 7.04
C LEU A 99 16.77 22.86 5.68
N ILE A 100 16.17 23.41 4.64
CA ILE A 100 16.70 23.42 3.28
C ILE A 100 17.00 24.86 2.92
N VAL A 101 18.29 25.21 2.93
CA VAL A 101 18.80 26.57 2.76
C VAL A 101 19.67 26.63 1.52
N ASN A 102 19.26 27.40 0.51
CA ASN A 102 20.13 27.73 -0.61
C ASN A 102 21.22 28.66 -0.12
N LYS A 103 22.49 28.24 -0.25
CA LYS A 103 23.68 29.04 0.04
C LYS A 103 24.48 29.20 -1.24
N GLY A 104 24.54 30.41 -1.79
CA GLY A 104 25.16 30.65 -3.09
C GLY A 104 24.58 29.79 -4.22
N ASN A 105 23.25 29.67 -4.29
CA ASN A 105 22.49 28.81 -5.21
C ASN A 105 22.68 27.28 -5.04
N VAL A 106 23.45 26.81 -4.06
CA VAL A 106 23.55 25.38 -3.74
C VAL A 106 22.59 25.05 -2.58
N PRO A 107 21.69 24.06 -2.71
CA PRO A 107 20.83 23.63 -1.61
C PRO A 107 21.66 22.91 -0.54
N THR A 108 21.67 23.46 0.67
CA THR A 108 22.31 22.89 1.86
C THR A 108 21.25 22.45 2.86
N PHE A 109 21.55 21.40 3.62
CA PHE A 109 20.63 20.76 4.55
C PHE A 109 21.17 20.87 5.96
N GLU A 110 20.42 21.50 6.87
CA GLU A 110 20.78 21.63 8.29
C GLU A 110 19.83 20.79 9.14
N TYR A 111 20.38 19.95 10.01
CA TYR A 111 19.62 18.98 10.80
C TYR A 111 19.64 19.33 12.27
N PHE A 112 18.48 19.18 12.91
CA PHE A 112 18.31 19.39 14.33
C PHE A 112 17.43 18.29 14.92
N TYR A 113 17.83 17.74 16.06
CA TYR A 113 17.00 16.80 16.82
C TYR A 113 16.98 17.16 18.31
N ARG A 114 15.95 16.71 18.99
CA ARG A 114 15.71 17.01 20.40
C ARG A 114 16.19 15.88 21.29
N ASP A 115 17.43 15.99 21.78
CA ASP A 115 17.97 15.08 22.78
C ASP A 115 17.47 15.47 24.18
N TYR A 116 16.66 14.59 24.78
CA TYR A 116 15.86 14.83 26.00
C TYR A 116 15.10 16.17 25.99
N PHE A 117 15.74 17.23 26.51
CA PHE A 117 15.21 18.59 26.68
C PHE A 117 15.98 19.66 25.91
N LYS A 118 17.07 19.32 25.22
CA LYS A 118 17.91 20.25 24.44
C LYS A 118 17.78 19.98 22.95
N TRP A 119 18.01 21.01 22.14
CA TRP A 119 18.18 20.87 20.70
C TRP A 119 19.66 20.75 20.37
N ALA A 120 20.01 19.74 19.57
CA ALA A 120 21.33 19.57 18.99
C ALA A 120 21.26 19.86 17.49
N SER A 121 22.11 20.79 17.01
CA SER A 121 22.44 20.87 15.58
C SER A 121 23.40 19.73 15.23
N THR A 122 23.24 19.12 14.06
CA THR A 122 23.91 17.85 13.78
C THR A 122 24.10 17.57 12.29
N ASP A 123 24.92 16.56 11.99
CA ASP A 123 25.14 16.01 10.64
C ASP A 123 24.07 14.98 10.25
N VAL A 124 24.02 14.64 8.95
CA VAL A 124 23.02 13.73 8.40
C VAL A 124 23.06 12.33 9.02
N ASP A 125 24.24 11.84 9.41
CA ASP A 125 24.43 10.49 9.94
C ASP A 125 23.92 10.39 11.39
N LYS A 126 24.24 11.36 12.25
CA LYS A 126 23.69 11.44 13.61
C LYS A 126 22.19 11.71 13.60
N PHE A 127 21.68 12.47 12.63
CA PHE A 127 20.24 12.62 12.42
C PHE A 127 19.59 11.28 12.02
N ALA A 128 20.19 10.54 11.08
CA ALA A 128 19.71 9.23 10.65
C ALA A 128 19.67 8.21 11.80
N VAL A 129 20.74 8.11 12.59
CA VAL A 129 20.83 7.25 13.80
C VAL A 129 19.81 7.67 14.87
N SER A 130 19.52 8.96 15.01
CA SER A 130 18.53 9.43 15.99
C SER A 130 17.08 9.21 15.52
N PHE A 131 16.83 9.27 14.21
CA PHE A 131 15.51 9.10 13.60
C PHE A 131 15.13 7.61 13.46
N SER A 132 16.08 6.75 13.05
CA SER A 132 15.92 5.28 12.95
C SER A 132 15.43 4.65 14.26
N LYS A 133 16.00 5.02 15.40
CA LYS A 133 15.52 4.60 16.74
C LYS A 133 14.02 4.86 16.97
N GLN A 134 13.44 5.88 16.33
CA GLN A 134 12.00 6.17 16.40
C GLN A 134 11.17 5.40 15.36
N VAL A 135 11.80 4.98 14.25
CA VAL A 135 11.25 4.09 13.22
C VAL A 135 11.14 2.65 13.76
N ASP A 136 12.13 2.16 14.51
CA ASP A 136 12.06 0.85 15.16
C ASP A 136 10.89 0.77 16.15
N LEU A 137 10.75 1.82 16.98
CA LEU A 137 9.62 2.01 17.89
C LEU A 137 8.27 2.14 17.16
N PHE A 138 8.24 2.59 15.90
CA PHE A 138 7.02 2.60 15.09
C PHE A 138 6.60 1.18 14.71
N TYR A 139 7.53 0.30 14.31
CA TYR A 139 7.19 -1.07 13.90
C TYR A 139 6.78 -2.00 15.05
N VAL A 140 6.89 -1.58 16.32
CA VAL A 140 6.39 -2.35 17.47
C VAL A 140 4.86 -2.41 17.49
N ARG A 141 4.33 -3.62 17.38
CA ARG A 141 2.89 -3.94 17.32
C ARG A 141 2.36 -4.60 18.59
N ALA A 142 3.20 -5.35 19.31
CA ALA A 142 2.87 -5.97 20.59
C ALA A 142 4.13 -6.23 21.44
N THR A 143 3.94 -6.23 22.76
CA THR A 143 4.95 -6.63 23.76
C THR A 143 4.45 -7.82 24.60
N PRO A 144 4.45 -9.06 24.07
CA PRO A 144 4.00 -10.24 24.78
C PRO A 144 5.09 -10.79 25.72
N LYS A 145 4.67 -11.25 26.91
CA LYS A 145 5.51 -12.08 27.78
C LYS A 145 5.78 -13.43 27.11
N LEU A 146 7.04 -13.86 27.03
CA LEU A 146 7.42 -15.17 26.54
C LEU A 146 7.38 -16.19 27.68
N ASN A 147 6.33 -17.01 27.76
CA ASN A 147 6.26 -18.12 28.70
C ASN A 147 6.84 -19.40 28.07
N ILE A 148 8.09 -19.74 28.41
CA ILE A 148 8.81 -20.87 27.78
C ILE A 148 8.18 -22.24 28.08
N ASN A 149 7.43 -22.34 29.18
CA ASN A 149 6.73 -23.54 29.62
C ASN A 149 5.22 -23.50 29.31
N GLY A 150 4.77 -22.47 28.57
CA GLY A 150 3.37 -22.24 28.24
C GLY A 150 2.99 -22.65 26.81
N LYS A 151 1.71 -22.42 26.46
CA LYS A 151 1.27 -22.46 25.06
C LYS A 151 1.67 -21.16 24.37
N LEU A 152 2.69 -21.23 23.51
CA LEU A 152 3.15 -20.10 22.68
C LEU A 152 2.08 -19.72 21.64
N ASN A 153 2.01 -18.43 21.31
CA ASN A 153 1.10 -17.91 20.29
C ASN A 153 1.80 -17.84 18.91
N PRO A 154 1.36 -18.58 17.88
CA PRO A 154 2.01 -18.57 16.56
C PRO A 154 1.92 -17.22 15.84
N THR A 155 1.00 -16.32 16.22
CA THR A 155 0.97 -14.93 15.73
C THR A 155 2.12 -14.08 16.29
N PHE A 156 2.78 -14.52 17.36
CA PHE A 156 3.84 -13.78 18.05
C PHE A 156 5.22 -14.40 17.92
N PHE A 157 5.32 -15.73 17.72
CA PHE A 157 6.58 -16.46 17.77
C PHE A 157 6.69 -17.49 16.64
N TYR A 158 7.85 -17.55 16.00
CA TYR A 158 8.32 -18.78 15.39
C TYR A 158 8.81 -19.72 16.49
N VAL A 159 8.52 -21.01 16.35
CA VAL A 159 8.84 -22.01 17.36
C VAL A 159 9.33 -23.27 16.66
N ASN A 160 10.64 -23.52 16.74
CA ASN A 160 11.19 -24.83 16.48
C ASN A 160 11.14 -25.64 17.78
N LYS A 161 10.56 -26.85 17.74
CA LYS A 161 10.68 -27.84 18.81
C LYS A 161 11.30 -29.07 18.21
N SER A 162 12.63 -29.18 18.33
CA SER A 162 13.38 -30.22 17.62
C SER A 162 12.88 -31.61 18.04
N LEU A 163 12.85 -32.50 17.05
CA LEU A 163 12.48 -33.91 17.21
C LEU A 163 13.72 -34.81 17.25
N GLU A 164 14.88 -34.27 16.93
CA GLU A 164 16.18 -34.95 16.96
C GLU A 164 16.99 -34.61 18.23
N ALA A 165 16.85 -33.39 18.78
CA ALA A 165 17.51 -32.94 20.00
C ALA A 165 16.50 -32.37 21.02
N PRO A 166 16.74 -32.47 22.34
CA PRO A 166 15.85 -31.93 23.38
C PRO A 166 15.93 -30.40 23.55
N VAL A 167 15.76 -29.66 22.45
CA VAL A 167 15.91 -28.20 22.35
C VAL A 167 14.67 -27.57 21.70
N TRP A 168 14.21 -26.44 22.25
CA TRP A 168 13.29 -25.53 21.57
C TRP A 168 13.98 -24.22 21.23
N VAL A 169 13.79 -23.72 20.01
CA VAL A 169 14.28 -22.40 19.57
C VAL A 169 13.05 -21.52 19.33
N ILE A 170 13.03 -20.35 19.97
CA ILE A 170 11.88 -19.45 19.96
C ILE A 170 12.33 -18.05 19.52
N THR A 171 11.76 -17.56 18.42
CA THR A 171 12.09 -16.26 17.83
C THR A 171 10.81 -15.41 17.75
N PRO A 172 10.76 -14.18 18.29
CA PRO A 172 9.63 -13.27 18.08
C PRO A 172 9.44 -12.94 16.60
N LYS A 173 8.19 -12.83 16.15
CA LYS A 173 7.89 -12.40 14.77
C LYS A 173 8.22 -10.91 14.56
N PRO A 174 8.50 -10.45 13.32
CA PRO A 174 8.67 -9.04 13.00
C PRO A 174 7.60 -8.11 13.60
N GLY A 175 8.04 -7.08 14.31
CA GLY A 175 7.18 -6.14 15.04
C GLY A 175 6.67 -6.63 16.41
N ILE A 176 7.13 -7.79 16.89
CA ILE A 176 6.86 -8.31 18.24
C ILE A 176 8.13 -8.16 19.08
N TRP A 177 8.02 -7.53 20.26
CA TRP A 177 9.14 -7.34 21.18
C TRP A 177 8.90 -8.11 22.48
N VAL A 178 9.83 -8.96 22.91
CA VAL A 178 9.77 -9.62 24.22
C VAL A 178 10.52 -8.78 25.23
N ASP A 179 9.81 -8.23 26.21
CA ASP A 179 10.39 -7.50 27.34
C ASP A 179 10.45 -8.31 28.64
N ARG A 180 9.92 -9.53 28.64
CA ARG A 180 9.90 -10.43 29.80
C ARG A 180 9.77 -11.89 29.40
N VAL A 181 10.63 -12.74 29.95
CA VAL A 181 10.65 -14.19 29.77
C VAL A 181 10.34 -14.88 31.10
N VAL A 182 9.42 -15.85 31.10
CA VAL A 182 8.86 -16.47 32.30
C VAL A 182 8.73 -18.00 32.19
N ASP A 183 8.77 -18.69 33.32
CA ASP A 183 8.32 -20.08 33.49
C ASP A 183 7.03 -20.09 34.32
N GLY A 184 5.88 -20.16 33.64
CA GLY A 184 4.57 -20.11 34.29
C GLY A 184 4.28 -18.73 34.89
N ILE A 185 4.58 -18.58 36.18
CA ILE A 185 4.45 -17.33 36.97
C ILE A 185 5.79 -16.78 37.45
N VAL A 186 6.90 -17.51 37.26
CA VAL A 186 8.24 -17.12 37.71
C VAL A 186 8.95 -16.36 36.60
N ASP A 187 9.55 -15.23 36.92
CA ASP A 187 10.36 -14.46 35.99
C ASP A 187 11.77 -15.04 35.86
N ILE A 188 12.24 -15.17 34.62
CA ILE A 188 13.61 -15.57 34.27
C ILE A 188 14.42 -14.32 33.93
N TRP A 189 13.83 -13.45 33.12
CA TRP A 189 14.41 -12.17 32.69
C TRP A 189 13.28 -11.16 32.44
N GLU A 190 13.54 -9.91 32.79
CA GLU A 190 12.73 -8.73 32.45
C GLU A 190 13.71 -7.61 32.08
N LYS A 191 13.37 -6.79 31.08
CA LYS A 191 14.25 -5.73 30.59
C LYS A 191 14.59 -4.70 31.68
N ASN A 192 15.82 -4.23 31.66
CA ASN A 192 16.35 -3.16 32.51
C ASN A 192 16.15 -1.81 31.81
N TYR A 193 16.44 -1.75 30.50
CA TYR A 193 16.33 -0.54 29.69
C TYR A 193 15.10 -0.57 28.77
N LYS A 194 14.62 0.61 28.35
CA LYS A 194 13.43 0.72 27.45
C LYS A 194 13.71 0.21 26.02
N SER A 195 14.98 0.19 25.67
CA SER A 195 15.62 -0.22 24.41
C SER A 195 15.97 -1.71 24.36
N GLU A 196 15.90 -2.41 25.49
CA GLU A 196 16.36 -3.78 25.67
C GLU A 196 15.22 -4.79 25.41
N ILE A 197 15.48 -5.75 24.52
CA ILE A 197 14.52 -6.76 24.04
C ILE A 197 15.17 -8.14 23.90
N CYS A 198 14.45 -9.19 24.27
CA CYS A 198 14.83 -10.57 23.93
C CYS A 198 14.48 -10.85 22.46
N THR A 199 15.48 -11.19 21.66
CA THR A 199 15.38 -11.48 20.21
C THR A 199 15.39 -12.97 19.89
N ASN A 200 15.95 -13.80 20.77
CA ASN A 200 15.87 -15.26 20.68
C ASN A 200 15.89 -15.91 22.07
N ALA A 201 15.26 -17.08 22.19
CA ALA A 201 15.41 -17.97 23.33
C ALA A 201 15.66 -19.42 22.87
N VAL A 202 16.76 -20.02 23.34
CA VAL A 202 17.07 -21.46 23.19
C VAL A 202 16.84 -22.15 24.53
N VAL A 203 15.88 -23.07 24.57
CA VAL A 203 15.44 -23.76 25.79
C VAL A 203 15.85 -25.23 25.73
N LEU A 204 16.75 -25.65 26.62
CA LEU A 204 17.09 -27.06 26.82
C LEU A 204 16.06 -27.69 27.76
N HIS A 205 15.60 -28.91 27.45
CA HIS A 205 14.55 -29.56 28.22
C HIS A 205 14.86 -31.02 28.61
N ARG A 206 14.35 -31.46 29.76
CA ARG A 206 14.30 -32.89 30.11
C ARG A 206 12.84 -33.36 30.09
N ASN A 207 12.52 -34.34 29.26
CA ASN A 207 11.16 -34.86 29.07
C ASN A 207 10.10 -33.76 28.84
N LYS A 208 10.39 -32.82 27.92
CA LYS A 208 9.55 -31.65 27.57
C LYS A 208 9.32 -30.65 28.72
N LYS A 209 10.13 -30.67 29.79
CA LYS A 209 10.17 -29.64 30.84
C LYS A 209 11.46 -28.81 30.72
N PRO A 210 11.39 -27.46 30.64
CA PRO A 210 12.59 -26.62 30.63
C PRO A 210 13.52 -26.88 31.83
N VAL A 211 14.82 -26.91 31.58
CA VAL A 211 15.88 -27.07 32.61
C VAL A 211 17.00 -26.03 32.51
N TYR A 212 17.30 -25.55 31.31
CA TYR A 212 18.20 -24.42 31.06
C TYR A 212 17.62 -23.55 29.94
N VAL A 213 17.95 -22.26 29.92
CA VAL A 213 17.60 -21.35 28.83
C VAL A 213 18.73 -20.34 28.57
N TYR A 214 19.08 -20.18 27.30
CA TYR A 214 19.86 -19.09 26.76
C TYR A 214 18.90 -18.07 26.14
N LEU A 215 19.09 -16.79 26.45
CA LEU A 215 18.42 -15.69 25.75
C LEU A 215 19.48 -14.84 25.05
N LEU A 216 19.21 -14.53 23.78
CA LEU A 216 19.83 -13.39 23.10
C LEU A 216 19.01 -12.14 23.43
N VAL A 217 19.67 -11.13 23.97
CA VAL A 217 19.08 -9.85 24.34
C VAL A 217 19.80 -8.75 23.55
N ASN A 218 19.05 -8.00 22.75
CA ASN A 218 19.56 -6.85 22.02
C ASN A 218 19.11 -5.56 22.72
N GLU A 219 20.00 -4.59 22.83
CA GLU A 219 19.70 -3.24 23.25
C GLU A 219 20.02 -2.28 22.09
N LEU A 220 19.04 -1.45 21.68
CA LEU A 220 19.07 -0.58 20.49
C LEU A 220 20.20 0.50 20.43
N GLU A 221 21.21 0.42 21.30
CA GLU A 221 22.40 1.27 21.32
C GLU A 221 23.71 0.49 21.59
N LEU A 222 23.68 -0.83 21.82
CA LEU A 222 24.81 -1.62 22.35
C LEU A 222 24.92 -3.04 21.75
N VAL A 223 26.00 -3.74 22.12
CA VAL A 223 26.31 -5.11 21.68
C VAL A 223 25.24 -6.10 22.21
N ASN A 224 24.89 -7.10 21.39
CA ASN A 224 24.07 -8.24 21.79
C ASN A 224 24.59 -8.87 23.11
N GLN A 225 23.71 -8.97 24.10
CA GLN A 225 24.00 -9.59 25.39
C GLN A 225 23.52 -11.03 25.41
N GLU A 226 24.40 -11.93 25.84
CA GLU A 226 24.09 -13.34 26.04
C GLU A 226 23.82 -13.60 27.51
N VAL A 227 22.64 -14.12 27.85
CA VAL A 227 22.30 -14.46 29.23
C VAL A 227 21.79 -15.90 29.34
N PHE A 228 22.48 -16.67 30.19
CA PHE A 228 22.23 -18.10 30.39
C PHE A 228 21.64 -18.32 31.79
N PHE A 229 20.63 -19.17 31.89
CA PHE A 229 19.95 -19.48 33.14
C PHE A 229 19.74 -20.98 33.30
N LYS A 230 19.77 -21.44 34.55
CA LYS A 230 19.51 -22.82 34.97
C LYS A 230 18.31 -22.85 35.89
N LYS A 231 17.47 -23.87 35.78
CA LYS A 231 16.34 -24.05 36.71
C LYS A 231 16.82 -24.73 37.99
N ASP A 232 16.64 -24.05 39.13
CA ASP A 232 16.89 -24.60 40.46
C ASP A 232 15.61 -24.53 41.31
N GLY A 233 14.95 -25.69 41.48
CA GLY A 233 13.64 -25.78 42.11
C GLY A 233 12.57 -24.93 41.42
N ILE A 234 12.30 -23.74 41.97
CA ILE A 234 11.40 -22.72 41.43
C ILE A 234 12.10 -21.48 40.89
N THR A 235 13.41 -21.32 41.06
CA THR A 235 14.17 -20.13 40.63
C THR A 235 14.94 -20.40 39.33
N TRP A 236 15.41 -19.32 38.72
CA TRP A 236 16.27 -19.37 37.54
C TRP A 236 17.53 -18.51 37.78
N PRO A 237 18.52 -18.99 38.56
CA PRO A 237 19.83 -18.34 38.66
C PRO A 237 20.51 -18.26 37.28
N ARG A 238 21.31 -17.19 37.09
CA ARG A 238 22.24 -17.08 35.95
C ARG A 238 23.37 -18.11 36.08
N VAL A 239 23.81 -18.63 34.95
CA VAL A 239 24.97 -19.53 34.82
C VAL A 239 25.89 -19.01 33.71
N THR A 240 27.04 -19.66 33.50
CA THR A 240 27.97 -19.29 32.43
C THR A 240 27.63 -20.00 31.10
N LYS A 241 28.25 -19.54 30.00
CA LYS A 241 28.09 -20.15 28.66
C LYS A 241 28.61 -21.59 28.65
N GLU A 242 29.67 -21.85 29.41
CA GLU A 242 30.31 -23.16 29.56
C GLU A 242 29.37 -24.15 30.26
N GLU A 243 28.75 -23.77 31.39
CA GLU A 243 27.81 -24.67 32.08
C GLU A 243 26.59 -25.00 31.20
N PHE A 244 26.10 -24.02 30.43
CA PHE A 244 25.01 -24.25 29.48
C PHE A 244 25.40 -25.24 28.37
N VAL A 245 26.63 -25.12 27.83
CA VAL A 245 27.17 -26.03 26.80
C VAL A 245 27.43 -27.43 27.35
N GLU A 246 27.96 -27.57 28.57
CA GLU A 246 28.12 -28.87 29.24
C GLU A 246 26.75 -29.52 29.51
N ALA A 247 25.77 -28.74 29.96
CA ALA A 247 24.40 -29.21 30.17
C ALA A 247 23.71 -29.64 28.85
N ALA A 248 23.98 -28.95 27.74
CA ALA A 248 23.52 -29.35 26.41
C ALA A 248 24.07 -30.75 26.04
N LYS A 249 25.40 -30.93 26.16
CA LYS A 249 26.05 -32.22 25.87
C LYS A 249 25.54 -33.33 26.78
N ALA A 250 25.36 -33.06 28.07
CA ALA A 250 24.79 -34.00 29.05
C ALA A 250 23.29 -34.33 28.82
N LEU A 251 22.60 -33.59 27.94
CA LEU A 251 21.24 -33.90 27.46
C LEU A 251 21.22 -34.59 26.09
N GLY A 252 22.38 -34.82 25.46
CA GLY A 252 22.50 -35.38 24.11
C GLY A 252 22.50 -34.33 22.99
N CYS A 253 22.56 -33.04 23.32
CA CYS A 253 22.73 -31.96 22.34
C CYS A 253 24.22 -31.68 22.16
N HIS A 254 24.83 -32.17 21.08
CA HIS A 254 26.21 -31.87 20.72
C HIS A 254 26.25 -30.62 19.82
N PRO A 255 26.74 -29.46 20.29
CA PRO A 255 26.83 -28.25 19.45
C PRO A 255 27.71 -28.49 18.21
N GLU A 256 28.86 -29.14 18.40
CA GLU A 256 29.80 -29.54 17.35
C GLU A 256 29.25 -30.48 16.26
N THR A 257 28.05 -31.05 16.44
CA THR A 257 27.37 -31.86 15.43
C THR A 257 25.89 -31.51 15.30
N PHE A 258 25.50 -30.27 15.61
CA PHE A 258 24.12 -29.82 15.44
C PHE A 258 23.83 -29.59 13.96
N MET A 259 23.19 -30.56 13.30
CA MET A 259 22.78 -30.43 11.91
C MET A 259 21.59 -29.46 11.79
N ASN A 260 21.90 -28.19 11.59
CA ASN A 260 20.99 -27.16 11.11
C ASN A 260 20.69 -27.32 9.60
N GLU A 261 21.53 -28.03 8.84
CA GLU A 261 21.35 -28.25 7.40
C GLU A 261 20.08 -29.05 7.04
N LEU A 262 19.28 -28.53 6.11
CA LEU A 262 18.10 -29.18 5.54
C LEU A 262 18.15 -29.26 4.00
N SER A 263 17.47 -30.27 3.46
CA SER A 263 16.99 -30.30 2.07
C SER A 263 15.49 -30.03 2.03
N LEU A 264 15.05 -29.14 1.15
CA LEU A 264 13.64 -28.87 0.88
C LEU A 264 13.18 -29.62 -0.38
N ASP A 265 12.16 -30.47 -0.24
CA ASP A 265 11.42 -31.04 -1.37
C ASP A 265 10.10 -30.28 -1.57
N LEU A 266 9.92 -29.67 -2.74
CA LEU A 266 8.72 -28.92 -3.12
C LEU A 266 7.53 -29.80 -3.50
N SER A 267 7.75 -31.11 -3.68
CA SER A 267 6.70 -32.11 -3.91
C SER A 267 6.11 -32.62 -2.59
N ASN A 268 6.93 -32.71 -1.54
CA ASN A 268 6.57 -33.21 -0.22
C ASN A 268 7.32 -32.44 0.89
N VAL A 269 6.79 -31.26 1.26
CA VAL A 269 7.44 -30.37 2.22
C VAL A 269 7.45 -31.01 3.62
N GLY A 270 8.64 -31.20 4.18
CA GLY A 270 8.83 -31.90 5.46
C GLY A 270 8.34 -31.14 6.70
N LYS A 271 8.24 -31.88 7.81
CA LYS A 271 7.82 -31.40 9.15
C LYS A 271 8.66 -30.23 9.72
N ASN A 272 9.86 -29.98 9.18
CA ASN A 272 10.81 -28.96 9.65
C ASN A 272 10.60 -27.60 8.96
N PHE A 273 9.46 -27.39 8.28
CA PHE A 273 9.10 -26.16 7.58
C PHE A 273 7.67 -25.73 7.96
N THR A 274 7.41 -24.42 7.94
CA THR A 274 6.05 -23.87 7.85
C THR A 274 5.70 -23.60 6.38
N VAL A 275 4.46 -23.93 6.00
CA VAL A 275 3.91 -23.62 4.67
C VAL A 275 2.65 -22.78 4.86
N GLU A 276 2.79 -21.47 4.64
CA GLU A 276 1.66 -20.54 4.56
C GLU A 276 1.25 -20.39 3.09
N GLY A 277 -0.03 -20.17 2.79
CA GLY A 277 -0.47 -20.08 1.40
C GLY A 277 -1.95 -19.75 1.22
N LEU A 278 -2.28 -19.28 0.02
CA LEU A 278 -3.63 -18.86 -0.36
C LEU A 278 -3.99 -19.38 -1.76
N ASP A 279 -5.20 -19.92 -1.89
CA ASP A 279 -5.82 -20.35 -3.15
C ASP A 279 -6.88 -19.34 -3.64
N VAL A 280 -6.95 -19.10 -4.95
CA VAL A 280 -8.11 -18.52 -5.64
C VAL A 280 -8.20 -19.01 -7.10
N ASP A 281 -9.20 -19.85 -7.37
CA ASP A 281 -9.50 -20.54 -8.63
C ASP A 281 -8.28 -21.12 -9.37
N THR A 282 -7.73 -20.40 -10.35
CA THR A 282 -6.64 -20.88 -11.20
C THR A 282 -5.24 -20.58 -10.65
N VAL A 283 -5.14 -19.86 -9.52
CA VAL A 283 -3.88 -19.44 -8.88
C VAL A 283 -3.78 -19.95 -7.45
N SER A 284 -2.58 -20.38 -7.06
CA SER A 284 -2.21 -20.62 -5.67
C SER A 284 -0.84 -20.01 -5.38
N THR A 285 -0.70 -19.36 -4.23
CA THR A 285 0.58 -18.90 -3.69
C THR A 285 0.94 -19.68 -2.43
N GLN A 286 2.23 -19.92 -2.23
CA GLN A 286 2.79 -20.52 -1.03
C GLN A 286 4.08 -19.77 -0.64
N VAL A 287 4.24 -19.52 0.65
CA VAL A 287 5.53 -19.19 1.28
C VAL A 287 5.95 -20.39 2.12
N ILE A 288 7.13 -20.95 1.80
CA ILE A 288 7.73 -22.06 2.52
C ILE A 288 8.95 -21.52 3.26
N THR A 289 8.98 -21.71 4.57
CA THR A 289 9.97 -21.15 5.48
C THR A 289 10.47 -22.27 6.39
N PRO A 290 11.78 -22.54 6.51
CA PRO A 290 12.30 -23.50 7.48
C PRO A 290 11.99 -23.05 8.91
N LEU A 291 11.87 -24.00 9.84
CA LEU A 291 11.74 -23.64 11.26
C LEU A 291 13.03 -22.94 11.74
N THR A 292 12.86 -21.94 12.61
CA THR A 292 13.97 -21.12 13.12
C THR A 292 15.11 -21.98 13.70
N GLY A 293 16.36 -21.66 13.33
CA GLY A 293 17.54 -22.48 13.61
C GLY A 293 17.85 -23.62 12.62
N TYR A 294 17.31 -23.59 11.40
CA TYR A 294 17.67 -24.50 10.30
C TYR A 294 18.06 -23.71 9.02
N GLU A 295 19.03 -24.22 8.26
CA GLU A 295 19.61 -23.63 7.03
C GLU A 295 19.40 -24.59 5.84
N VAL A 296 18.88 -24.10 4.69
CA VAL A 296 18.48 -24.98 3.57
C VAL A 296 19.50 -24.95 2.43
N HIS A 297 20.38 -25.94 2.35
CA HIS A 297 21.47 -26.02 1.36
C HIS A 297 21.08 -26.70 0.04
N LYS A 298 19.88 -27.28 -0.06
CA LYS A 298 19.41 -28.01 -1.25
C LYS A 298 17.91 -27.86 -1.43
N VAL A 299 17.47 -27.60 -2.67
CA VAL A 299 16.06 -27.56 -3.06
C VAL A 299 15.83 -28.51 -4.24
N VAL A 300 14.83 -29.39 -4.09
CA VAL A 300 14.39 -30.37 -5.08
C VAL A 300 12.87 -30.32 -5.27
N ASP A 301 12.36 -31.01 -6.29
CA ASP A 301 10.93 -31.27 -6.48
C ASP A 301 10.80 -32.73 -6.94
N GLY A 302 10.66 -33.61 -5.94
CA GLY A 302 10.91 -35.04 -6.08
C GLY A 302 12.37 -35.30 -6.49
N GLU A 303 12.56 -36.03 -7.58
CA GLU A 303 13.89 -36.36 -8.11
C GLU A 303 14.59 -35.19 -8.82
N GLN A 304 13.87 -34.12 -9.19
CA GLN A 304 14.46 -32.99 -9.90
C GLN A 304 15.23 -32.07 -8.94
N LEU A 305 16.55 -31.95 -9.13
CA LEU A 305 17.36 -30.92 -8.49
C LEU A 305 17.06 -29.55 -9.09
N ILE A 306 16.68 -28.58 -8.24
CA ILE A 306 16.46 -27.19 -8.64
C ILE A 306 17.70 -26.35 -8.29
N TRP A 307 18.22 -26.53 -7.08
CA TRP A 307 19.33 -25.74 -6.55
C TRP A 307 20.07 -26.48 -5.43
N LYS A 308 21.39 -26.28 -5.33
CA LYS A 308 22.25 -26.65 -4.21
C LYS A 308 23.40 -25.63 -4.13
N ASP A 309 23.79 -25.22 -2.93
CA ASP A 309 25.08 -24.55 -2.70
C ASP A 309 25.65 -24.92 -1.31
N GLU A 310 26.97 -24.78 -1.15
CA GLU A 310 27.73 -25.19 0.05
C GLU A 310 28.26 -24.00 0.86
N ARG A 311 28.07 -22.77 0.38
CA ARG A 311 28.46 -21.50 1.03
C ARG A 311 27.27 -20.56 1.23
N SER A 312 26.07 -21.05 0.93
CA SER A 312 24.84 -20.28 0.88
C SER A 312 23.67 -21.20 1.13
N PHE A 313 22.59 -20.64 1.67
CA PHE A 313 21.37 -21.38 2.01
C PHE A 313 20.12 -20.56 1.70
N VAL A 314 19.00 -21.27 1.53
CA VAL A 314 17.70 -20.66 1.28
C VAL A 314 17.03 -20.31 2.62
N THR A 315 16.76 -19.02 2.83
CA THR A 315 16.05 -18.52 4.03
C THR A 315 14.53 -18.66 3.88
N ASN A 316 14.02 -18.47 2.66
CA ASN A 316 12.60 -18.53 2.32
C ASN A 316 12.40 -18.94 0.86
N VAL A 317 11.25 -19.54 0.56
CA VAL A 317 10.80 -19.87 -0.79
C VAL A 317 9.43 -19.28 -1.05
N SER A 318 9.29 -18.50 -2.12
CA SER A 318 7.99 -18.07 -2.64
C SER A 318 7.66 -18.86 -3.91
N LYS A 319 6.59 -19.66 -3.85
CA LYS A 319 6.10 -20.55 -4.91
C LYS A 319 4.73 -20.09 -5.36
N GLN A 320 4.54 -19.88 -6.67
CA GLN A 320 3.24 -19.55 -7.27
C GLN A 320 2.92 -20.59 -8.34
N ILE A 321 1.73 -21.19 -8.27
CA ILE A 321 1.21 -22.09 -9.30
C ILE A 321 0.07 -21.36 -10.01
N TYR A 322 0.07 -21.35 -11.34
CA TYR A 322 -1.03 -20.84 -12.15
C TYR A 322 -1.29 -21.72 -13.37
N THR A 323 -2.47 -21.55 -14.00
CA THR A 323 -2.81 -22.18 -15.29
C THR A 323 -2.68 -21.16 -16.40
N ASN A 324 -1.91 -21.45 -17.45
CA ASN A 324 -1.62 -20.49 -18.52
C ASN A 324 -2.77 -20.39 -19.54
N ARG A 325 -3.31 -19.19 -19.75
CA ARG A 325 -4.43 -18.92 -20.67
C ARG A 325 -4.11 -19.12 -22.15
N GLY A 326 -2.83 -19.08 -22.54
CA GLY A 326 -2.41 -19.35 -23.92
C GLY A 326 -2.42 -20.84 -24.30
N THR A 327 -2.57 -21.75 -23.33
CA THR A 327 -2.53 -23.21 -23.57
C THR A 327 -3.63 -24.01 -22.85
N TYR A 328 -4.12 -23.54 -21.69
CA TYR A 328 -5.10 -24.18 -20.79
C TYR A 328 -4.77 -25.59 -20.26
N GLU A 329 -3.94 -26.37 -20.94
CA GLU A 329 -3.64 -27.77 -20.62
C GLU A 329 -2.55 -27.95 -19.54
N HIS A 330 -1.74 -26.93 -19.27
CA HIS A 330 -0.57 -27.05 -18.39
C HIS A 330 -0.57 -26.00 -17.27
N LYS A 331 -0.35 -26.47 -16.04
CA LYS A 331 0.00 -25.61 -14.91
C LYS A 331 1.48 -25.23 -15.01
N HIS A 332 1.77 -23.94 -14.83
CA HIS A 332 3.13 -23.45 -14.67
C HIS A 332 3.39 -23.17 -13.19
N THR A 333 4.63 -23.37 -12.75
CA THR A 333 5.06 -22.97 -11.41
C THR A 333 6.16 -21.94 -11.53
N LEU A 334 6.02 -20.82 -10.84
CA LEU A 334 7.09 -19.84 -10.62
C LEU A 334 7.62 -20.01 -9.19
N LEU A 335 8.93 -19.79 -9.04
CA LEU A 335 9.64 -20.00 -7.79
C LEU A 335 10.67 -18.89 -7.61
N ASN A 336 10.74 -18.36 -6.38
CA ASN A 336 11.82 -17.49 -5.94
C ASN A 336 12.48 -18.16 -4.74
N LEU A 337 13.79 -18.39 -4.80
CA LEU A 337 14.60 -18.76 -3.66
C LEU A 337 15.26 -17.49 -3.12
N TYR A 338 15.06 -17.19 -1.84
CA TYR A 338 15.77 -16.13 -1.14
C TYR A 338 17.03 -16.76 -0.54
N VAL A 339 18.21 -16.42 -1.06
CA VAL A 339 19.47 -17.10 -0.78
C VAL A 339 20.42 -16.18 -0.01
N ARG A 340 20.80 -16.59 1.20
CA ARG A 340 21.80 -15.92 2.06
C ARG A 340 23.21 -16.32 1.64
N GLN A 341 24.13 -15.37 1.60
CA GLN A 341 25.58 -15.59 1.57
C GLN A 341 26.28 -14.53 2.42
N GLY A 342 26.63 -14.87 3.66
CA GLY A 342 26.98 -13.88 4.69
C GLY A 342 25.87 -12.84 4.83
N ASP A 343 26.23 -11.58 5.08
CA ASP A 343 25.27 -10.48 5.30
C ASP A 343 24.42 -10.08 4.08
N LYS A 344 24.40 -10.86 2.99
CA LYS A 344 23.64 -10.56 1.76
C LYS A 344 22.58 -11.62 1.49
N THR A 345 21.34 -11.17 1.31
CA THR A 345 20.28 -11.99 0.69
C THR A 345 20.17 -11.64 -0.78
N SER A 346 20.09 -12.66 -1.63
CA SER A 346 19.88 -12.54 -3.08
C SER A 346 18.61 -13.28 -3.51
N LEU A 347 18.07 -12.94 -4.67
CA LEU A 347 16.84 -13.55 -5.19
C LEU A 347 17.15 -14.38 -6.44
N LEU A 348 16.84 -15.68 -6.42
CA LEU A 348 17.01 -16.57 -7.57
C LEU A 348 15.64 -16.99 -8.11
N HIS A 349 15.42 -16.71 -9.40
CA HIS A 349 14.15 -17.01 -10.09
C HIS A 349 14.22 -18.33 -10.86
N PHE A 350 13.17 -19.14 -10.75
CA PHE A 350 13.01 -20.38 -11.51
C PHE A 350 11.57 -20.54 -12.02
N ALA A 351 11.41 -21.29 -13.11
CA ALA A 351 10.11 -21.70 -13.64
C ALA A 351 10.06 -23.19 -13.93
N LYS A 352 8.96 -23.84 -13.55
CA LYS A 352 8.58 -25.20 -14.00
C LYS A 352 7.64 -25.07 -15.20
N LEU A 353 8.11 -25.48 -16.37
CA LEU A 353 7.37 -25.49 -17.64
C LEU A 353 7.29 -26.91 -18.17
N SER A 354 6.08 -27.37 -18.52
CA SER A 354 5.80 -28.74 -18.97
C SER A 354 6.45 -29.84 -18.11
N GLY A 355 6.50 -29.61 -16.78
CA GLY A 355 7.07 -30.54 -15.81
C GLY A 355 8.58 -30.40 -15.56
N VAL A 356 9.32 -29.55 -16.27
CA VAL A 356 10.78 -29.38 -16.14
C VAL A 356 11.12 -28.03 -15.51
N TRP A 357 12.00 -28.01 -14.51
CA TRP A 357 12.53 -26.79 -13.90
C TRP A 357 13.65 -26.14 -14.71
N SER A 358 13.68 -24.80 -14.72
CA SER A 358 14.76 -23.99 -15.30
C SER A 358 14.98 -22.73 -14.47
N ARG A 359 16.24 -22.28 -14.32
CA ARG A 359 16.57 -20.94 -13.79
C ARG A 359 16.27 -19.91 -14.87
N ILE A 360 15.74 -18.76 -14.47
CA ILE A 360 15.42 -17.62 -15.35
C ILE A 360 15.93 -16.31 -14.74
N ASP A 361 15.98 -15.26 -15.57
CA ASP A 361 16.17 -13.87 -15.15
C ASP A 361 14.88 -13.25 -14.57
N SER A 362 15.00 -12.07 -13.97
CA SER A 362 13.88 -11.33 -13.37
C SER A 362 12.87 -10.85 -14.40
N VAL A 363 13.32 -10.37 -15.56
CA VAL A 363 12.44 -9.84 -16.63
C VAL A 363 11.51 -10.94 -17.16
N LYS A 364 12.05 -12.13 -17.42
CA LYS A 364 11.27 -13.32 -17.80
C LYS A 364 10.36 -13.78 -16.66
N TYR A 365 10.80 -13.73 -15.41
CA TYR A 365 9.97 -14.05 -14.24
C TYR A 365 8.77 -13.09 -14.16
N GLU A 366 9.00 -11.78 -14.22
CA GLU A 366 7.98 -10.72 -14.18
C GLU A 366 6.96 -10.88 -15.31
N LYS A 367 7.43 -11.09 -16.55
CA LYS A 367 6.58 -11.32 -17.72
C LYS A 367 5.66 -12.53 -17.55
N MET A 368 6.20 -13.63 -17.00
CA MET A 368 5.44 -14.86 -16.70
C MET A 368 4.49 -14.70 -15.50
N PHE A 369 4.86 -13.87 -14.51
CA PHE A 369 4.09 -13.63 -13.30
C PHE A 369 2.85 -12.77 -13.58
N ALA A 370 3.05 -11.65 -14.28
CA ALA A 370 2.00 -10.69 -14.65
C ALA A 370 1.19 -11.12 -15.90
N GLN A 371 1.68 -12.12 -16.65
CA GLN A 371 1.07 -12.62 -17.89
C GLN A 371 0.84 -11.52 -18.93
N THR A 372 1.78 -10.57 -19.05
CA THR A 372 1.67 -9.40 -19.95
C THR A 372 1.62 -9.76 -21.44
N ASP A 373 1.89 -11.01 -21.80
CA ASP A 373 1.69 -11.49 -23.17
C ASP A 373 0.24 -11.81 -23.55
N ASP A 374 -0.66 -12.01 -22.58
CA ASP A 374 -2.07 -12.37 -22.86
C ASP A 374 -2.74 -11.30 -23.76
N PRO A 375 -3.51 -11.68 -24.81
CA PRO A 375 -4.21 -10.77 -25.72
C PRO A 375 -5.16 -9.75 -25.04
N ILE A 376 -5.53 -9.95 -23.77
CA ILE A 376 -6.22 -8.96 -22.94
C ILE A 376 -5.44 -7.62 -22.85
N ASN A 377 -4.11 -7.68 -22.92
CA ASN A 377 -3.19 -6.56 -22.72
C ASN A 377 -3.01 -5.69 -23.98
N THR A 378 -4.12 -5.25 -24.57
CA THR A 378 -4.16 -4.54 -25.88
C THR A 378 -3.33 -3.25 -25.97
N HIS A 379 -2.88 -2.68 -24.85
CA HIS A 379 -2.10 -1.44 -24.78
C HIS A 379 -0.68 -1.63 -24.23
N LYS A 380 -0.18 -2.86 -24.05
CA LYS A 380 1.11 -3.16 -23.37
C LYS A 380 2.39 -2.51 -23.93
N HIS A 381 2.32 -1.87 -25.10
CA HIS A 381 3.44 -1.16 -25.74
C HIS A 381 3.07 0.28 -26.15
N VAL A 382 1.97 0.83 -25.62
CA VAL A 382 1.44 2.18 -25.93
C VAL A 382 1.68 3.11 -24.74
N GLY A 383 2.23 4.30 -24.99
CA GLY A 383 2.56 5.28 -23.95
C GLY A 383 3.51 4.76 -22.86
N VAL A 384 4.48 3.91 -23.21
CA VAL A 384 5.50 3.37 -22.29
C VAL A 384 6.88 3.97 -22.55
N ASP A 385 7.73 4.03 -21.54
CA ASP A 385 9.11 4.51 -21.66
C ASP A 385 10.09 3.43 -22.19
N ILE A 386 11.39 3.75 -22.24
CA ILE A 386 12.45 2.83 -22.69
C ILE A 386 12.62 1.57 -21.82
N ASN A 387 12.10 1.60 -20.59
CA ASN A 387 12.11 0.47 -19.64
C ASN A 387 10.80 -0.35 -19.70
N GLY A 388 9.83 0.09 -20.50
CA GLY A 388 8.47 -0.46 -20.58
C GLY A 388 7.52 0.04 -19.50
N ASP A 389 7.88 1.08 -18.74
CA ASP A 389 7.13 1.59 -17.60
C ASP A 389 6.25 2.81 -17.96
N ARG A 390 5.27 3.12 -17.10
CA ARG A 390 4.45 4.34 -17.21
C ARG A 390 4.53 5.20 -15.96
N LYS A 391 4.36 6.50 -16.16
CA LYS A 391 4.32 7.51 -15.09
C LYS A 391 3.00 7.49 -14.34
N MET A 392 3.03 7.75 -13.04
CA MET A 392 1.83 7.94 -12.23
C MET A 392 1.90 9.26 -11.46
N TYR A 393 1.24 10.28 -12.01
CA TYR A 393 1.27 11.64 -11.48
C TYR A 393 0.44 11.77 -10.21
N MET A 394 0.96 12.53 -9.23
CA MET A 394 0.19 12.91 -8.04
C MET A 394 -0.45 14.29 -8.16
N SER A 395 -1.50 14.52 -7.38
CA SER A 395 -2.14 15.82 -7.16
C SER A 395 -2.90 15.80 -5.83
N HIS A 396 -3.49 16.92 -5.41
CA HIS A 396 -4.39 16.93 -4.25
C HIS A 396 -5.55 17.92 -4.40
N PHE A 397 -6.60 17.74 -3.60
CA PHE A 397 -7.68 18.72 -3.43
C PHE A 397 -7.95 18.95 -1.93
N LYS A 398 -8.73 19.99 -1.61
CA LYS A 398 -9.20 20.26 -0.24
C LYS A 398 -10.61 19.77 -0.02
N ASN A 399 -10.81 18.87 0.94
CA ASN A 399 -12.14 18.35 1.26
C ASN A 399 -12.97 19.31 2.13
N LYS A 400 -14.18 18.87 2.50
CA LYS A 400 -15.14 19.63 3.33
C LYS A 400 -14.59 20.07 4.69
N ASP A 401 -13.63 19.32 5.25
CA ASP A 401 -13.01 19.58 6.55
C ASP A 401 -11.68 20.36 6.40
N GLY A 402 -11.35 20.80 5.18
CA GLY A 402 -10.15 21.57 4.83
C GLY A 402 -8.88 20.73 4.63
N LEU A 403 -8.97 19.41 4.82
CA LEU A 403 -7.86 18.46 4.71
C LEU A 403 -7.38 18.35 3.25
N ASN A 404 -6.06 18.28 3.07
CA ASN A 404 -5.45 17.94 1.80
C ASN A 404 -5.62 16.43 1.52
N ILE A 405 -6.38 16.09 0.49
CA ILE A 405 -6.61 14.70 0.03
C ILE A 405 -5.75 14.43 -1.19
N ASN A 406 -4.78 13.52 -1.05
CA ASN A 406 -3.83 13.15 -2.10
C ASN A 406 -4.48 12.19 -3.11
N THR A 407 -4.14 12.39 -4.37
CA THR A 407 -4.75 11.72 -5.54
C THR A 407 -3.69 11.35 -6.57
N PHE A 408 -4.00 10.36 -7.40
CA PHE A 408 -3.07 9.73 -8.35
C PHE A 408 -3.72 9.60 -9.73
N HIS A 409 -2.90 9.65 -10.78
CA HIS A 409 -3.31 9.44 -12.17
C HIS A 409 -2.21 8.74 -12.99
N ALA A 410 -2.48 7.53 -13.46
CA ALA A 410 -1.68 6.80 -14.45
C ALA A 410 -2.43 6.82 -15.80
N PRO A 411 -2.13 7.77 -16.70
CA PRO A 411 -2.83 7.94 -17.98
C PRO A 411 -2.52 6.82 -18.99
N VAL A 412 -3.42 6.65 -19.96
CA VAL A 412 -3.22 5.83 -21.16
C VAL A 412 -3.59 6.61 -22.41
N GLU A 413 -2.66 6.66 -23.38
CA GLU A 413 -2.94 7.19 -24.71
C GLU A 413 -4.05 6.37 -25.39
N ASN A 414 -5.05 7.04 -25.99
CA ASN A 414 -6.22 6.39 -26.60
C ASN A 414 -7.06 5.52 -25.64
N SER A 415 -7.14 5.95 -24.36
CA SER A 415 -7.98 5.38 -23.30
C SER A 415 -9.38 4.90 -23.76
N LYS A 416 -9.75 3.69 -23.36
CA LYS A 416 -11.12 3.11 -23.49
C LYS A 416 -12.11 3.64 -22.46
N GLY A 417 -11.63 4.43 -21.50
CA GLY A 417 -12.34 4.89 -20.32
C GLY A 417 -11.41 4.98 -19.10
N SER A 418 -11.80 5.79 -18.13
CA SER A 418 -11.09 5.96 -16.87
C SER A 418 -11.65 5.08 -15.75
N MET A 419 -10.79 4.54 -14.88
CA MET A 419 -11.18 3.81 -13.67
C MET A 419 -10.67 4.52 -12.42
N ILE A 420 -11.57 4.85 -11.49
CA ILE A 420 -11.19 5.38 -10.16
C ILE A 420 -11.10 4.21 -9.18
N LEU A 421 -9.91 3.97 -8.62
CA LEU A 421 -9.69 2.92 -7.62
C LEU A 421 -9.79 3.49 -6.21
N VAL A 422 -10.55 2.81 -5.35
CA VAL A 422 -10.81 3.20 -3.96
C VAL A 422 -10.34 2.10 -3.03
N HIS A 423 -9.38 2.41 -2.16
CA HIS A 423 -8.62 1.41 -1.39
C HIS A 423 -9.39 0.81 -0.20
N GLY A 424 -8.82 -0.22 0.40
CA GLY A 424 -9.39 -0.98 1.51
C GLY A 424 -9.14 -0.34 2.89
N ALA A 425 -9.54 -1.07 3.93
CA ALA A 425 -9.22 -0.72 5.32
C ALA A 425 -7.72 -0.91 5.60
N PHE A 426 -7.16 -0.14 6.55
CA PHE A 426 -5.74 -0.09 6.95
C PHE A 426 -4.74 0.40 5.88
N GLY A 427 -4.99 0.07 4.60
CA GLY A 427 -4.17 0.43 3.46
C GLY A 427 -4.41 1.85 2.94
N HIS A 428 -3.81 2.11 1.78
CA HIS A 428 -3.85 3.34 1.01
C HIS A 428 -3.68 2.97 -0.48
N PHE A 429 -3.82 3.92 -1.42
CA PHE A 429 -3.88 3.60 -2.85
C PHE A 429 -2.71 2.74 -3.34
N CYS A 430 -1.46 3.16 -3.08
CA CYS A 430 -0.29 2.40 -3.52
C CYS A 430 -0.21 1.01 -2.88
N SER A 431 -0.53 0.86 -1.59
CA SER A 431 -0.39 -0.44 -0.89
C SER A 431 -1.40 -1.51 -1.35
N ASP A 432 -2.57 -1.12 -1.86
CA ASP A 432 -3.61 -2.04 -2.35
C ASP A 432 -3.60 -2.26 -3.88
N TYR A 433 -3.04 -1.34 -4.67
CA TYR A 433 -3.11 -1.40 -6.15
C TYR A 433 -1.77 -1.34 -6.88
N VAL A 434 -0.68 -0.91 -6.23
CA VAL A 434 0.68 -0.84 -6.79
C VAL A 434 1.55 -1.95 -6.18
N SER A 435 2.54 -2.44 -6.92
CA SER A 435 3.43 -3.49 -6.41
C SER A 435 4.42 -2.93 -5.40
N TYR A 436 4.66 -3.65 -4.31
CA TYR A 436 5.85 -3.43 -3.49
C TYR A 436 7.11 -3.93 -4.20
N SER A 437 8.17 -3.13 -4.10
CA SER A 437 9.48 -3.41 -4.67
C SER A 437 10.19 -4.53 -3.91
N ARG A 438 10.59 -5.57 -4.63
CA ARG A 438 11.35 -6.71 -4.06
C ARG A 438 12.77 -6.33 -3.70
N ASN A 439 13.40 -5.49 -4.52
CA ASN A 439 14.76 -5.01 -4.29
C ASN A 439 14.78 -4.12 -3.03
N PHE A 440 13.81 -3.22 -2.87
CA PHE A 440 13.70 -2.37 -1.67
C PHE A 440 13.65 -3.19 -0.37
N CYS A 441 12.89 -4.29 -0.33
CA CYS A 441 12.91 -5.18 0.84
C CYS A 441 14.29 -5.83 1.04
N LEU A 442 14.97 -6.28 -0.02
CA LEU A 442 16.29 -6.92 0.05
C LEU A 442 17.45 -5.95 0.37
N ASP A 443 17.29 -4.67 0.04
CA ASP A 443 18.30 -3.64 0.31
C ASP A 443 18.37 -3.25 1.79
N TYR A 444 17.26 -3.35 2.53
CA TYR A 444 17.16 -2.94 3.94
C TYR A 444 16.73 -4.05 4.90
N GLU A 445 16.38 -5.24 4.39
CA GLU A 445 16.18 -6.46 5.16
C GLU A 445 16.94 -7.61 4.50
N HIS A 446 17.66 -8.39 5.30
CA HIS A 446 17.88 -9.77 4.93
C HIS A 446 16.50 -10.45 4.97
N TYR A 447 16.03 -11.06 3.87
CA TYR A 447 14.68 -11.63 3.80
C TYR A 447 14.64 -12.99 4.52
N SER A 448 14.78 -12.92 5.85
CA SER A 448 14.76 -14.02 6.80
C SER A 448 14.26 -13.48 8.14
N PRO A 449 13.01 -13.73 8.53
CA PRO A 449 12.53 -13.41 9.87
C PRO A 449 12.91 -14.52 10.89
N LEU A 450 13.90 -15.34 10.54
CA LEU A 450 14.35 -16.52 11.30
C LEU A 450 15.64 -16.20 12.04
N VAL A 451 15.93 -16.97 13.09
CA VAL A 451 17.25 -16.95 13.71
C VAL A 451 18.14 -17.96 13.00
N GLU A 452 19.31 -17.48 12.59
CA GLU A 452 20.43 -18.32 12.17
C GLU A 452 21.15 -18.78 13.43
N LEU A 453 21.26 -20.10 13.59
CA LEU A 453 21.99 -20.74 14.68
C LEU A 453 23.25 -21.38 14.10
N HIS A 454 24.38 -20.71 14.27
CA HIS A 454 25.69 -21.31 14.00
C HIS A 454 26.05 -22.32 15.10
N ASP A 455 25.59 -22.09 16.33
CA ASP A 455 25.47 -23.11 17.39
C ASP A 455 24.36 -22.72 18.40
N PHE A 456 24.10 -23.57 19.39
CA PHE A 456 23.05 -23.37 20.42
C PHE A 456 23.23 -22.12 21.30
N ALA A 457 24.38 -21.46 21.24
CA ALA A 457 24.73 -20.26 21.96
C ALA A 457 25.42 -19.23 21.04
N ASN A 458 25.06 -19.19 19.75
CA ASN A 458 25.43 -18.13 18.82
C ASN A 458 24.28 -17.92 17.82
N ALA A 459 23.37 -17.00 18.17
CA ALA A 459 22.18 -16.66 17.40
C ALA A 459 22.33 -15.30 16.68
N HIS A 460 21.96 -15.23 15.39
CA HIS A 460 21.73 -13.96 14.69
C HIS A 460 20.23 -13.75 14.43
N TYR A 461 19.74 -12.51 14.54
CA TYR A 461 18.34 -12.17 14.23
C TYR A 461 18.25 -10.89 13.41
N ASP A 462 17.79 -11.01 12.17
CA ASP A 462 17.68 -9.90 11.24
C ASP A 462 16.51 -8.98 11.59
N THR A 463 16.82 -7.84 12.19
CA THR A 463 15.95 -6.67 12.12
C THR A 463 16.13 -5.94 10.78
N MET A 464 15.10 -5.24 10.33
CA MET A 464 15.25 -4.28 9.23
C MET A 464 16.28 -3.21 9.65
N ASP A 465 17.26 -2.95 8.80
CA ASP A 465 18.30 -1.95 9.05
C ASP A 465 17.71 -0.55 8.84
N SER A 466 17.07 -0.04 9.90
CA SER A 466 16.44 1.28 9.94
C SER A 466 17.44 2.41 9.83
N VAL A 467 18.70 2.20 10.22
CA VAL A 467 19.78 3.18 10.03
C VAL A 467 20.10 3.31 8.55
N LYS A 468 20.44 2.20 7.88
CA LYS A 468 20.74 2.17 6.44
C LYS A 468 19.57 2.66 5.59
N LEU A 469 18.33 2.27 5.92
CA LEU A 469 17.12 2.77 5.26
C LEU A 469 17.00 4.30 5.36
N VAL A 470 17.13 4.84 6.57
CA VAL A 470 16.98 6.29 6.80
C VAL A 470 18.14 7.05 6.16
N THR A 471 19.39 6.57 6.27
CA THR A 471 20.57 7.16 5.63
C THR A 471 20.46 7.17 4.11
N ALA A 472 20.03 6.06 3.48
CA ALA A 472 19.85 6.00 2.04
C ALA A 472 18.72 6.94 1.55
N ALA A 473 17.58 6.95 2.24
CA ALA A 473 16.47 7.85 1.91
C ALA A 473 16.83 9.34 2.10
N LEU A 474 17.66 9.68 3.10
CA LEU A 474 18.25 11.02 3.27
C LEU A 474 19.25 11.36 2.16
N ALA A 475 20.11 10.43 1.75
CA ALA A 475 21.08 10.63 0.68
C ALA A 475 20.39 10.87 -0.67
N GLU A 476 19.35 10.08 -1.00
CA GLU A 476 18.57 10.22 -2.23
C GLU A 476 17.52 11.35 -2.19
N ARG A 477 17.20 11.90 -1.01
CA ARG A 477 16.08 12.85 -0.77
C ARG A 477 14.71 12.28 -1.12
N LYS A 478 14.49 11.00 -0.80
CA LYS A 478 13.31 10.20 -1.19
C LYS A 478 12.53 9.64 0.01
N ASP A 479 11.43 8.96 -0.30
CA ASP A 479 10.45 8.37 0.63
C ASP A 479 9.98 9.42 1.65
N CYS A 480 10.09 9.16 2.94
CA CYS A 480 9.79 10.09 4.02
C CYS A 480 10.60 11.40 3.96
N PHE A 481 11.73 11.44 3.24
CA PHE A 481 12.56 12.63 3.06
C PHE A 481 12.31 13.37 1.73
N GLU A 482 11.34 12.95 0.91
CA GLU A 482 10.90 13.75 -0.23
C GLU A 482 10.33 15.10 0.24
N HIS A 483 10.96 16.17 -0.24
CA HIS A 483 10.75 17.57 0.14
C HIS A 483 10.19 18.42 -1.00
N ARG A 484 10.26 17.94 -2.25
CA ARG A 484 9.64 18.56 -3.41
C ARG A 484 8.12 18.57 -3.24
N ARG A 485 7.46 19.53 -3.89
CA ARG A 485 6.00 19.58 -4.00
C ARG A 485 5.53 18.35 -4.79
N LEU A 486 4.67 17.51 -4.20
CA LEU A 486 4.26 16.23 -4.81
C LEU A 486 3.40 16.39 -6.07
N ASP A 487 2.63 17.48 -6.18
CA ASP A 487 1.69 17.65 -7.29
C ASP A 487 2.43 17.81 -8.62
N GLY A 488 2.09 16.98 -9.60
CA GLY A 488 2.77 16.90 -10.90
C GLY A 488 4.04 16.06 -10.91
N LEU A 489 4.55 15.58 -9.76
CA LEU A 489 5.61 14.57 -9.73
C LEU A 489 5.06 13.19 -10.08
N ASP A 490 5.92 12.36 -10.65
CA ASP A 490 5.71 10.92 -10.73
C ASP A 490 5.85 10.29 -9.34
N MET A 491 4.96 9.36 -8.99
CA MET A 491 5.02 8.64 -7.71
C MET A 491 6.32 7.83 -7.61
N PHE A 492 6.76 7.21 -8.70
CA PHE A 492 7.98 6.40 -8.74
C PHE A 492 9.28 7.21 -8.58
N ASP A 493 9.27 8.51 -8.93
CA ASP A 493 10.38 9.43 -8.64
C ASP A 493 10.57 9.68 -7.13
N THR A 494 9.53 9.46 -6.31
CA THR A 494 9.59 9.77 -4.86
C THR A 494 10.27 8.69 -4.03
N GLY A 495 10.36 7.44 -4.47
CA GLY A 495 10.93 6.36 -3.66
C GLY A 495 10.85 4.99 -4.30
N SER A 496 11.90 4.18 -4.12
CA SER A 496 12.05 2.83 -4.68
C SER A 496 11.19 1.75 -4.02
N ARG A 497 10.32 2.11 -3.07
CA ARG A 497 9.45 1.21 -2.29
C ARG A 497 8.34 0.56 -3.11
N PHE A 498 7.87 1.25 -4.15
CA PHE A 498 6.81 0.80 -5.05
C PHE A 498 7.35 0.69 -6.48
N GLU A 499 6.82 -0.25 -7.26
CA GLU A 499 7.15 -0.43 -8.68
C GLU A 499 5.85 -0.51 -9.52
N TYR A 500 5.92 -0.04 -10.76
CA TYR A 500 4.78 -0.07 -11.69
C TYR A 500 4.44 -1.51 -12.11
N LYS A 501 5.47 -2.32 -12.34
CA LYS A 501 5.37 -3.70 -12.86
C LYS A 501 4.65 -4.63 -11.89
N ARG A 502 3.99 -5.65 -12.44
CA ARG A 502 3.18 -6.66 -11.73
C ARG A 502 1.97 -6.10 -10.98
N SER A 503 1.58 -4.84 -11.21
CA SER A 503 0.56 -4.15 -10.41
C SER A 503 -0.85 -4.22 -11.00
N PHE A 504 -1.86 -3.88 -10.20
CA PHE A 504 -3.23 -3.73 -10.71
C PHE A 504 -3.36 -2.50 -11.62
N VAL A 505 -2.61 -1.44 -11.34
CA VAL A 505 -2.53 -0.24 -12.19
C VAL A 505 -1.96 -0.57 -13.56
N GLU A 506 -0.82 -1.28 -13.64
CA GLU A 506 -0.25 -1.77 -14.90
C GLU A 506 -1.27 -2.59 -15.69
N ALA A 507 -1.91 -3.56 -15.04
CA ALA A 507 -2.86 -4.45 -15.68
C ALA A 507 -4.06 -3.70 -16.29
N LEU A 508 -4.61 -2.70 -15.58
CA LEU A 508 -5.69 -1.86 -16.11
C LEU A 508 -5.20 -0.95 -17.25
N ASN A 509 -4.01 -0.37 -17.13
CA ASN A 509 -3.42 0.42 -18.21
C ASN A 509 -3.13 -0.43 -19.46
N ASN A 510 -2.63 -1.65 -19.30
CA ASN A 510 -2.38 -2.61 -20.38
C ASN A 510 -3.69 -3.13 -21.00
N MET A 511 -4.78 -3.21 -20.22
CA MET A 511 -6.14 -3.41 -20.74
C MET A 511 -6.66 -2.20 -21.54
N GLY A 512 -6.02 -1.03 -21.45
CA GLY A 512 -6.34 0.20 -22.19
C GLY A 512 -7.18 1.22 -21.43
N TYR A 513 -7.10 1.27 -20.09
CA TYR A 513 -7.85 2.20 -19.25
C TYR A 513 -6.93 3.14 -18.49
N SER A 514 -7.21 4.43 -18.51
CA SER A 514 -6.57 5.40 -17.59
C SER A 514 -7.00 5.11 -16.16
N VAL A 515 -6.08 5.24 -15.20
CA VAL A 515 -6.32 4.90 -13.79
C VAL A 515 -6.18 6.13 -12.91
N TYR A 516 -7.22 6.42 -12.14
CA TYR A 516 -7.24 7.42 -11.08
C TYR A 516 -7.29 6.77 -9.70
N GLY A 517 -6.82 7.48 -8.69
CA GLY A 517 -6.86 7.04 -7.30
C GLY A 517 -6.91 8.19 -6.30
N LEU A 518 -7.32 7.87 -5.07
CA LEU A 518 -7.20 8.77 -3.92
C LEU A 518 -6.79 7.99 -2.67
N ASP A 519 -6.01 8.63 -1.80
CA ASP A 519 -5.80 8.19 -0.43
C ASP A 519 -6.92 8.77 0.44
N LEU A 520 -7.67 7.94 1.16
CA LEU A 520 -8.73 8.40 2.06
C LEU A 520 -8.14 9.12 3.28
N PRO A 521 -8.86 10.09 3.91
CA PRO A 521 -8.39 10.77 5.11
C PRO A 521 -7.83 9.84 6.20
N SER A 522 -6.72 10.26 6.80
CA SER A 522 -5.88 9.46 7.72
C SER A 522 -5.21 8.20 7.12
N HIS A 523 -5.09 8.09 5.78
CA HIS A 523 -4.33 7.05 5.08
C HIS A 523 -3.34 7.67 4.08
N GLY A 524 -2.30 6.91 3.74
CA GLY A 524 -1.36 7.28 2.69
C GLY A 524 -0.78 8.69 2.86
N HIS A 525 -0.74 9.44 1.76
CA HIS A 525 -0.25 10.83 1.71
C HIS A 525 -1.29 11.86 2.19
N SER A 526 -2.56 11.47 2.32
CA SER A 526 -3.65 12.37 2.73
C SER A 526 -3.55 12.82 4.19
N GLU A 527 -4.03 14.03 4.45
CA GLU A 527 -4.18 14.55 5.80
C GLU A 527 -5.26 13.78 6.58
N GLY A 528 -5.15 13.81 7.91
CA GLY A 528 -6.06 13.13 8.82
C GLY A 528 -6.64 14.06 9.86
N VAL A 529 -7.90 13.82 10.24
CA VAL A 529 -8.58 14.52 11.36
C VAL A 529 -7.87 14.32 12.71
N THR A 530 -6.89 13.41 12.79
CA THR A 530 -5.97 13.25 13.93
C THR A 530 -4.61 12.76 13.46
N SER A 531 -3.59 12.85 14.34
CA SER A 531 -2.28 12.19 14.16
C SER A 531 -2.33 10.66 14.35
N THR A 532 -3.40 10.01 13.91
CA THR A 532 -3.63 8.56 14.06
C THR A 532 -4.07 8.01 12.71
N ARG A 533 -3.29 7.08 12.18
CA ARG A 533 -3.56 6.43 10.90
C ARG A 533 -4.82 5.57 11.00
N PHE A 534 -5.58 5.44 9.92
CA PHE A 534 -6.85 4.71 9.88
C PHE A 534 -7.82 5.16 10.99
N TYR A 535 -7.98 6.48 11.12
CA TYR A 535 -8.92 7.10 12.04
C TYR A 535 -9.93 7.99 11.29
N THR A 536 -11.22 7.78 11.57
CA THR A 536 -12.31 8.63 11.06
C THR A 536 -13.34 8.99 12.14
N ASN A 537 -13.97 10.16 11.99
CA ASN A 537 -15.08 10.61 12.82
C ASN A 537 -16.45 10.17 12.26
N SER A 538 -16.61 10.04 10.94
CA SER A 538 -17.78 9.43 10.28
C SER A 538 -17.36 8.61 9.06
N PHE A 539 -17.99 7.46 8.83
CA PHE A 539 -17.73 6.69 7.59
C PHE A 539 -18.15 7.46 6.34
N ASP A 540 -19.18 8.31 6.47
CA ASP A 540 -19.70 9.10 5.35
C ASP A 540 -18.76 10.27 4.98
N ASP A 541 -17.70 10.56 5.76
CA ASP A 541 -16.65 11.52 5.36
C ASP A 541 -15.99 11.06 4.04
N TYR A 542 -15.62 9.77 3.97
CA TYR A 542 -15.07 9.12 2.76
C TYR A 542 -16.03 9.11 1.57
N VAL A 543 -17.34 9.20 1.83
CA VAL A 543 -18.38 9.22 0.81
C VAL A 543 -18.45 10.58 0.13
N GLU A 544 -18.23 11.67 0.89
CA GLU A 544 -18.07 13.03 0.36
C GLU A 544 -16.76 13.18 -0.44
N ASP A 545 -15.64 12.68 0.10
CA ASP A 545 -14.31 12.81 -0.53
C ASP A 545 -14.30 12.17 -1.94
N LEU A 546 -14.88 10.96 -2.06
CA LEU A 546 -15.00 10.29 -3.36
C LEU A 546 -15.99 11.00 -4.29
N LEU A 547 -17.09 11.53 -3.78
CA LEU A 547 -18.05 12.32 -4.58
C LEU A 547 -17.41 13.59 -5.14
N GLN A 548 -16.62 14.27 -4.32
CA GLN A 548 -15.84 15.44 -4.71
C GLN A 548 -14.79 15.09 -5.76
N PHE A 549 -14.05 13.98 -5.59
CA PHE A 549 -13.06 13.55 -6.56
C PHE A 549 -13.68 13.22 -7.93
N ILE A 550 -14.80 12.50 -7.98
CA ILE A 550 -15.56 12.23 -9.22
C ILE A 550 -15.95 13.55 -9.92
N ASN A 551 -16.41 14.56 -9.17
CA ASN A 551 -16.76 15.87 -9.71
C ASN A 551 -15.54 16.66 -10.22
N ILE A 552 -14.38 16.58 -9.55
CA ILE A 552 -13.13 17.20 -9.99
C ILE A 552 -12.67 16.59 -11.32
N LEU A 553 -12.67 15.25 -11.42
CA LEU A 553 -12.28 14.54 -12.63
C LEU A 553 -13.20 14.86 -13.82
N LYS A 554 -14.53 14.81 -13.62
CA LYS A 554 -15.51 15.13 -14.67
C LYS A 554 -15.46 16.59 -15.17
N ARG A 555 -14.79 17.50 -14.46
CA ARG A 555 -14.54 18.89 -14.88
C ARG A 555 -13.15 19.10 -15.50
N GLY A 556 -12.36 18.05 -15.68
CA GLY A 556 -10.98 18.14 -16.16
C GLY A 556 -10.03 18.83 -15.17
N LYS A 557 -10.30 18.72 -13.85
CA LYS A 557 -9.59 19.48 -12.79
C LYS A 557 -8.62 18.67 -11.93
N PHE A 558 -8.14 17.51 -12.39
CA PHE A 558 -7.18 16.68 -11.64
C PHE A 558 -5.93 17.46 -11.18
N THR A 559 -5.34 18.30 -12.03
CA THR A 559 -4.12 19.08 -11.73
C THR A 559 -4.38 20.39 -10.98
N ASP A 560 -5.64 20.74 -10.72
CA ASP A 560 -6.00 21.99 -10.06
C ASP A 560 -6.06 21.82 -8.54
N THR A 561 -4.96 22.14 -7.87
CA THR A 561 -4.88 22.03 -6.40
C THR A 561 -5.65 23.13 -5.65
N THR A 562 -6.37 24.02 -6.35
CA THR A 562 -7.24 25.02 -5.72
C THR A 562 -8.67 24.53 -5.49
N GLN A 563 -9.00 23.32 -5.97
CA GLN A 563 -10.30 22.70 -5.81
C GLN A 563 -10.65 22.49 -4.32
N THR A 564 -11.75 23.10 -3.89
CA THR A 564 -12.31 23.02 -2.53
C THR A 564 -13.67 22.30 -2.56
N TYR A 565 -14.22 21.95 -1.40
CA TYR A 565 -15.53 21.31 -1.34
C TYR A 565 -16.65 22.26 -1.79
N GLU A 566 -17.35 21.87 -2.84
CA GLU A 566 -18.61 22.46 -3.27
C GLU A 566 -19.76 21.62 -2.72
N ASP A 567 -20.78 22.25 -2.14
CA ASP A 567 -21.96 21.51 -1.65
C ASP A 567 -22.69 20.82 -2.81
N PHE A 568 -22.81 19.48 -2.76
CA PHE A 568 -23.36 18.65 -3.83
C PHE A 568 -24.89 18.71 -3.98
N THR A 569 -25.49 19.86 -3.66
CA THR A 569 -26.88 20.19 -3.97
C THR A 569 -27.02 20.70 -5.41
N TRP A 570 -26.83 19.79 -6.39
CA TRP A 570 -26.96 20.07 -7.83
C TRP A 570 -28.33 20.66 -8.22
N LYS A 571 -28.46 21.97 -8.10
CA LYS A 571 -29.43 22.77 -8.86
C LYS A 571 -28.78 23.10 -10.19
N ASP A 572 -28.90 22.19 -11.15
CA ASP A 572 -28.29 22.31 -12.48
C ASP A 572 -28.79 23.58 -13.19
N LYS A 573 -27.99 24.66 -13.12
CA LYS A 573 -28.26 25.94 -13.81
C LYS A 573 -27.97 25.89 -15.30
N SER A 574 -27.31 24.83 -15.81
CA SER A 574 -27.11 24.59 -17.24
C SER A 574 -28.33 23.91 -17.87
N TYR A 575 -29.11 23.17 -17.07
CA TYR A 575 -30.35 22.53 -17.51
C TYR A 575 -31.46 23.55 -17.80
N LYS A 576 -31.44 24.10 -19.01
CA LYS A 576 -32.69 24.51 -19.67
C LYS A 576 -33.41 23.22 -20.11
N PRO A 577 -34.58 22.86 -19.56
CA PRO A 577 -35.41 21.87 -20.21
C PRO A 577 -35.71 22.36 -21.64
N LYS A 578 -35.62 21.48 -22.64
CA LYS A 578 -36.32 21.72 -23.90
C LYS A 578 -37.79 21.82 -23.53
N GLY A 579 -38.36 23.02 -23.64
CA GLY A 579 -39.76 23.24 -23.30
C GLY A 579 -40.63 22.27 -24.07
N SER A 580 -41.55 21.60 -23.38
CA SER A 580 -42.64 20.89 -24.02
C SER A 580 -43.31 21.83 -25.00
N SER A 581 -43.40 21.45 -26.27
CA SER A 581 -44.11 22.22 -27.27
C SER A 581 -45.60 22.23 -26.94
N GLU A 582 -46.04 23.23 -26.16
CA GLU A 582 -47.46 23.51 -25.99
C GLU A 582 -48.07 23.68 -27.39
N PRO A 583 -49.14 22.93 -27.74
CA PRO A 583 -49.82 23.14 -29.00
C PRO A 583 -50.36 24.57 -29.04
N SER A 584 -49.97 25.33 -30.07
CA SER A 584 -50.44 26.70 -30.22
C SER A 584 -51.97 26.70 -30.36
N ARG A 585 -52.66 27.39 -29.46
CA ARG A 585 -54.10 27.59 -29.53
C ARG A 585 -54.46 28.44 -30.74
N ARG A 586 -54.63 27.81 -31.91
CA ARG A 586 -55.41 28.38 -33.01
C ARG A 586 -56.90 28.07 -32.83
N SER A 587 -57.71 28.95 -33.42
CA SER A 587 -59.15 29.00 -33.25
C SER A 587 -59.87 27.78 -33.82
N ARG A 588 -61.06 27.50 -33.27
CA ARG A 588 -62.06 26.67 -33.94
C ARG A 588 -62.50 27.33 -35.24
N GLU A 589 -62.54 26.57 -36.32
CA GLU A 589 -63.49 26.74 -37.43
C GLU A 589 -63.67 25.38 -38.14
N SER A 590 -64.70 25.23 -38.98
CA SER A 590 -65.38 23.94 -39.16
C SER A 590 -65.50 23.43 -40.61
N SER A 591 -64.94 22.24 -40.86
CA SER A 591 -65.35 21.24 -41.88
C SER A 591 -64.68 19.90 -41.47
N VAL A 592 -65.29 18.71 -41.41
CA VAL A 592 -66.21 17.96 -42.29
C VAL A 592 -65.49 17.19 -43.41
N GLU A 593 -65.75 15.88 -43.41
CA GLU A 593 -65.57 14.84 -44.46
C GLU A 593 -64.26 14.06 -44.70
N HIS A 594 -64.49 12.74 -44.81
CA HIS A 594 -63.79 11.67 -45.56
C HIS A 594 -62.33 11.28 -45.24
N MET A 595 -61.84 10.07 -45.60
CA MET A 595 -62.34 8.67 -45.47
C MET A 595 -61.30 7.71 -46.10
N GLY A 596 -60.85 6.68 -45.35
CA GLY A 596 -59.97 5.61 -45.87
C GLY A 596 -58.47 5.98 -46.03
N SER A 597 -57.58 5.06 -46.43
CA SER A 597 -57.71 3.59 -46.55
C SER A 597 -56.33 2.89 -46.67
N LEU A 598 -56.17 1.72 -46.03
CA LEU A 598 -55.33 0.52 -46.36
C LEU A 598 -53.84 0.62 -46.83
N GLY A 599 -53.06 -0.43 -46.52
CA GLY A 599 -51.70 -0.73 -47.05
C GLY A 599 -50.59 -0.59 -45.99
N SER A 600 -49.85 -1.61 -45.50
CA SER A 600 -49.52 -2.99 -45.94
C SER A 600 -48.47 -3.08 -47.07
N VAL A 601 -47.47 -3.97 -47.10
CA VAL A 601 -46.89 -4.95 -46.13
C VAL A 601 -45.60 -5.55 -46.75
N SER A 602 -44.64 -6.08 -45.97
CA SER A 602 -43.53 -6.96 -46.45
C SER A 602 -42.45 -6.35 -47.39
N SER A 603 -41.26 -6.94 -47.65
CA SER A 603 -40.51 -8.09 -47.07
C SER A 603 -39.06 -8.23 -47.62
N ARG A 604 -38.21 -9.02 -46.94
CA ARG A 604 -37.11 -9.89 -47.46
C ARG A 604 -35.80 -9.31 -48.04
N SER A 605 -34.73 -9.45 -47.25
CA SER A 605 -33.51 -10.26 -47.49
C SER A 605 -33.19 -10.88 -48.87
N VAL A 606 -31.89 -10.94 -49.23
CA VAL A 606 -31.11 -12.17 -49.61
C VAL A 606 -29.59 -11.88 -49.63
N ALA A 607 -28.74 -12.91 -49.81
CA ALA A 607 -27.26 -12.91 -49.88
C ALA A 607 -26.69 -12.20 -51.15
N SER A 608 -25.40 -12.19 -51.54
CA SER A 608 -24.19 -13.01 -51.23
C SER A 608 -22.86 -12.20 -51.50
N GLU A 609 -21.62 -12.66 -51.74
CA GLU A 609 -20.96 -13.97 -52.08
C GLU A 609 -19.42 -13.93 -51.70
N ASP A 610 -18.57 -14.78 -52.32
CA ASP A 610 -17.13 -15.03 -52.06
C ASP A 610 -16.09 -13.96 -52.53
N ALA A 611 -14.85 -14.08 -52.02
CA ALA A 611 -13.61 -13.90 -52.82
C ALA A 611 -12.36 -14.58 -52.20
N GLN A 612 -11.47 -15.12 -53.05
CA GLN A 612 -10.14 -15.65 -52.68
C GLN A 612 -9.01 -14.70 -53.13
N GLY A 613 -7.82 -14.78 -52.51
CA GLY A 613 -6.61 -14.09 -52.98
C GLY A 613 -5.36 -14.50 -52.19
N ALA A 614 -4.25 -14.76 -52.88
CA ALA A 614 -3.03 -15.30 -52.27
C ALA A 614 -1.74 -14.73 -52.91
N THR A 615 -0.61 -14.99 -52.24
CA THR A 615 0.79 -14.84 -52.69
C THR A 615 1.31 -13.44 -53.09
N SER A 616 2.33 -13.00 -52.35
CA SER A 616 3.59 -12.52 -52.95
C SER A 616 4.75 -12.88 -52.01
N THR A 617 5.95 -13.07 -52.56
CA THR A 617 7.12 -13.59 -51.83
C THR A 617 8.38 -12.85 -52.27
N THR A 618 9.24 -12.44 -51.35
CA THR A 618 10.59 -11.93 -51.66
C THR A 618 11.63 -12.54 -50.72
N TYR A 619 12.66 -13.15 -51.30
CA TYR A 619 13.84 -13.66 -50.61
C TYR A 619 14.94 -12.60 -50.51
N CYS A 620 15.70 -12.60 -49.41
CA CYS A 620 17.15 -12.36 -49.32
C CYS A 620 17.55 -12.32 -47.82
N SER A 621 18.75 -12.71 -47.38
CA SER A 621 19.75 -13.66 -47.92
C SER A 621 20.75 -13.95 -46.78
N VAL A 622 21.37 -15.13 -46.74
CA VAL A 622 22.25 -15.53 -45.62
C VAL A 622 23.70 -15.17 -45.89
N GLU A 623 24.37 -14.56 -44.91
CA GLU A 623 25.82 -14.67 -44.75
C GLU A 623 26.16 -15.21 -43.35
N GLN A 624 27.21 -16.01 -43.26
CA GLN A 624 27.76 -16.56 -42.02
C GLN A 624 29.08 -15.86 -41.68
N MET A 625 29.38 -15.65 -40.40
CA MET A 625 30.78 -15.62 -39.98
C MET A 625 31.01 -16.27 -38.62
N GLN A 626 32.28 -16.58 -38.35
CA GLN A 626 32.69 -17.76 -37.57
C GLN A 626 32.80 -17.53 -36.06
N SER A 627 32.83 -18.64 -35.34
CA SER A 627 33.08 -18.75 -33.90
C SER A 627 34.53 -18.47 -33.50
N SER A 628 34.73 -17.86 -32.32
CA SER A 628 35.67 -18.34 -31.28
C SER A 628 35.43 -17.64 -29.94
N PRO A 629 35.80 -18.27 -28.79
CA PRO A 629 35.49 -17.76 -27.45
C PRO A 629 36.61 -16.89 -26.87
N LEU A 630 36.25 -16.04 -25.89
CA LEU A 630 37.19 -15.43 -24.94
C LEU A 630 36.49 -15.14 -23.60
N SER A 631 37.29 -14.86 -22.57
CA SER A 631 36.90 -14.91 -21.16
C SER A 631 36.93 -13.55 -20.45
N SER A 632 36.63 -13.60 -19.15
CA SER A 632 37.11 -12.71 -18.07
C SER A 632 36.59 -11.27 -18.02
N ASP A 633 36.12 -10.92 -16.82
CA ASP A 633 36.16 -9.62 -16.14
C ASP A 633 35.97 -8.35 -16.97
N ASP A 634 34.84 -7.67 -16.73
CA ASP A 634 34.84 -6.21 -16.80
C ASP A 634 34.20 -5.59 -15.54
N ARG A 635 34.92 -4.64 -14.93
CA ARG A 635 34.52 -3.96 -13.69
C ARG A 635 33.90 -2.62 -14.06
N LEU A 636 32.58 -2.57 -14.20
CA LEU A 636 31.88 -1.30 -14.41
C LEU A 636 32.00 -0.39 -13.17
N ILE A 637 32.93 0.56 -13.25
CA ILE A 637 33.13 1.64 -12.27
C ILE A 637 31.90 2.54 -12.31
N GLY A 638 31.19 2.66 -11.18
CA GLY A 638 29.96 3.44 -11.09
C GLY A 638 30.19 4.94 -11.26
N SER A 639 29.85 5.48 -12.43
CA SER A 639 29.67 6.91 -12.63
C SER A 639 28.40 7.39 -11.93
N LYS A 640 28.51 8.41 -11.08
CA LYS A 640 27.35 9.02 -10.42
C LYS A 640 26.42 9.65 -11.48
N PRO A 641 25.09 9.48 -11.40
CA PRO A 641 24.16 10.30 -12.16
C PRO A 641 24.33 11.77 -11.76
N SER A 642 24.56 12.65 -12.73
CA SER A 642 24.46 14.09 -12.51
C SER A 642 22.99 14.50 -12.38
N SER A 643 22.65 15.28 -11.36
CA SER A 643 21.28 15.73 -11.09
C SER A 643 20.62 16.35 -12.34
N PRO A 644 19.42 15.89 -12.74
CA PRO A 644 18.64 16.57 -13.77
C PRO A 644 18.30 18.00 -13.34
N GLY A 645 18.38 18.95 -14.28
CA GLY A 645 17.80 20.28 -14.09
C GLY A 645 16.28 20.23 -13.95
N PRO A 646 15.63 21.32 -13.47
CA PRO A 646 14.19 21.34 -13.27
C PRO A 646 13.44 21.15 -14.59
N LEU A 647 12.73 20.02 -14.70
CA LEU A 647 11.80 19.75 -15.80
C LEU A 647 10.72 20.85 -15.84
N THR A 648 10.50 21.44 -17.01
CA THR A 648 9.51 22.51 -17.16
C THR A 648 8.08 21.99 -17.11
N LYS A 649 7.20 22.85 -16.59
CA LYS A 649 5.76 22.65 -16.36
C LYS A 649 4.98 22.14 -17.60
N THR A 650 5.52 22.38 -18.79
CA THR A 650 4.92 22.13 -20.10
C THR A 650 4.46 20.68 -20.32
N SER A 651 5.29 19.68 -20.01
CA SER A 651 5.04 18.30 -20.49
C SER A 651 3.74 17.66 -19.98
N LEU A 652 3.32 17.95 -18.75
CA LEU A 652 2.03 17.49 -18.21
C LEU A 652 0.87 18.36 -18.72
N GLU A 653 1.09 19.66 -18.89
CA GLU A 653 0.09 20.58 -19.43
C GLU A 653 -0.22 20.27 -20.91
N GLU A 654 0.77 19.91 -21.71
CA GLU A 654 0.62 19.50 -23.11
C GLU A 654 -0.12 18.16 -23.24
N HIS A 655 0.24 17.15 -22.43
CA HIS A 655 -0.42 15.84 -22.49
C HIS A 655 -1.89 15.92 -22.03
N VAL A 656 -2.20 16.76 -21.02
CA VAL A 656 -3.58 17.04 -20.61
C VAL A 656 -4.30 17.94 -21.62
N ALA A 657 -3.63 18.91 -22.26
CA ALA A 657 -4.24 19.78 -23.29
C ALA A 657 -4.62 19.02 -24.56
N ASN A 658 -3.80 18.05 -25.01
CA ASN A 658 -4.10 17.21 -26.17
C ASN A 658 -5.34 16.32 -25.95
N ALA A 659 -5.66 15.98 -24.70
CA ALA A 659 -6.92 15.33 -24.33
C ALA A 659 -8.11 16.29 -24.16
N ASN A 660 -7.90 17.62 -24.17
CA ASN A 660 -8.90 18.64 -23.80
C ASN A 660 -9.11 19.71 -24.89
N MET A 661 -9.14 19.33 -26.17
CA MET A 661 -9.75 20.21 -27.17
C MET A 661 -11.28 20.22 -27.01
N THR A 662 -11.83 21.41 -26.80
CA THR A 662 -13.27 21.75 -26.71
C THR A 662 -14.07 21.28 -25.49
N THR A 663 -13.73 21.80 -24.30
CA THR A 663 -14.74 22.09 -23.26
C THR A 663 -14.66 23.55 -22.80
N THR A 664 -15.76 24.29 -22.95
CA THR A 664 -15.93 25.59 -22.29
C THR A 664 -16.31 25.40 -20.82
N GLN A 665 -16.29 26.46 -20.00
CA GLN A 665 -16.62 26.37 -18.58
C GLN A 665 -18.09 25.94 -18.35
N GLY A 666 -18.31 24.65 -18.09
CA GLY A 666 -19.60 24.12 -17.63
C GLY A 666 -19.92 22.69 -18.05
N GLU A 667 -19.27 22.17 -19.10
CA GLU A 667 -19.57 20.83 -19.64
C GLU A 667 -18.71 19.74 -18.98
N TRP A 668 -19.24 18.52 -18.93
CA TRP A 668 -18.55 17.35 -18.38
C TRP A 668 -17.69 16.68 -19.45
N VAL A 669 -16.54 16.13 -19.04
CA VAL A 669 -15.78 15.19 -19.88
C VAL A 669 -16.63 13.94 -20.11
N ASP A 670 -17.00 13.67 -21.36
CA ASP A 670 -17.87 12.55 -21.79
C ASP A 670 -17.07 11.25 -22.03
N GLU A 671 -16.04 11.01 -21.19
CA GLU A 671 -15.32 9.74 -21.16
C GLU A 671 -16.05 8.74 -20.26
N LYS A 672 -16.06 7.46 -20.65
CA LYS A 672 -16.58 6.38 -19.80
C LYS A 672 -15.82 6.32 -18.49
N LEU A 673 -16.52 6.36 -17.36
CA LEU A 673 -15.91 6.44 -16.03
C LEU A 673 -16.39 5.33 -15.10
N TYR A 674 -15.50 4.43 -14.68
CA TYR A 674 -15.82 3.30 -13.78
C TYR A 674 -15.32 3.57 -12.35
N LEU A 675 -16.01 3.02 -11.35
CA LEU A 675 -15.46 2.89 -9.99
C LEU A 675 -14.99 1.46 -9.74
N VAL A 676 -13.83 1.30 -9.13
CA VAL A 676 -13.34 0.02 -8.61
C VAL A 676 -13.10 0.18 -7.11
N GLY A 677 -13.95 -0.42 -6.28
CA GLY A 677 -13.79 -0.39 -4.83
C GLY A 677 -13.28 -1.73 -4.31
N TYR A 678 -12.17 -1.72 -3.57
CA TYR A 678 -11.65 -2.91 -2.87
C TYR A 678 -12.04 -2.87 -1.39
N SER A 679 -12.57 -3.98 -0.86
CA SER A 679 -12.85 -4.16 0.57
C SER A 679 -13.71 -3.02 1.14
N MET A 680 -13.17 -2.17 2.02
CA MET A 680 -13.83 -0.96 2.53
C MET A 680 -14.26 -0.01 1.40
N GLY A 681 -13.43 0.15 0.36
CA GLY A 681 -13.69 0.95 -0.83
C GLY A 681 -14.97 0.54 -1.55
N SER A 682 -15.32 -0.76 -1.60
CA SER A 682 -16.59 -1.21 -2.21
C SER A 682 -17.82 -0.66 -1.48
N ASN A 683 -17.75 -0.51 -0.16
CA ASN A 683 -18.83 0.06 0.66
C ASN A 683 -18.93 1.59 0.41
N ILE A 684 -17.78 2.26 0.31
CA ILE A 684 -17.70 3.70 -0.01
C ILE A 684 -18.28 3.97 -1.41
N CYS A 685 -17.85 3.25 -2.46
CA CYS A 685 -18.36 3.43 -3.82
C CYS A 685 -19.89 3.28 -3.90
N ILE A 686 -20.46 2.22 -3.31
CA ILE A 686 -21.92 2.01 -3.30
C ILE A 686 -22.65 3.15 -2.59
N ARG A 687 -22.13 3.62 -1.45
CA ARG A 687 -22.67 4.78 -0.73
C ARG A 687 -22.61 6.06 -1.56
N THR A 688 -21.47 6.36 -2.18
CA THR A 688 -21.28 7.57 -3.02
C THR A 688 -22.25 7.59 -4.20
N ILE A 689 -22.47 6.44 -4.86
CA ILE A 689 -23.46 6.31 -5.94
C ILE A 689 -24.86 6.61 -5.41
N ASN A 690 -25.35 5.88 -4.41
CA ASN A 690 -26.69 6.08 -3.85
C ASN A 690 -26.88 7.52 -3.34
N GLU A 691 -25.87 8.10 -2.70
CA GLU A 691 -25.92 9.44 -2.12
C GLU A 691 -25.98 10.55 -3.19
N TYR A 692 -25.24 10.41 -4.30
CA TYR A 692 -25.38 11.32 -5.45
C TYR A 692 -26.82 11.31 -5.99
N TYR A 693 -27.38 10.14 -6.27
CA TYR A 693 -28.74 10.04 -6.81
C TYR A 693 -29.81 10.49 -5.81
N ARG A 694 -29.61 10.24 -4.50
CA ARG A 694 -30.46 10.76 -3.43
C ARG A 694 -30.48 12.29 -3.38
N ARG A 695 -29.32 12.95 -3.50
CA ARG A 695 -29.18 14.41 -3.47
C ARG A 695 -29.70 15.08 -4.73
N THR A 696 -29.25 14.60 -5.88
CA THR A 696 -29.43 15.28 -7.16
C THR A 696 -30.74 14.94 -7.86
N LYS A 697 -31.24 13.70 -7.68
CA LYS A 697 -32.30 13.10 -8.51
C LYS A 697 -32.00 13.23 -10.02
N SER A 698 -30.71 13.25 -10.36
CA SER A 698 -30.22 13.51 -11.72
C SER A 698 -30.59 12.38 -12.68
N PRO A 699 -31.09 12.67 -13.89
CA PRO A 699 -31.20 11.68 -14.96
C PRO A 699 -29.85 11.46 -15.68
N LYS A 700 -28.81 12.27 -15.40
CA LYS A 700 -27.46 12.08 -15.94
C LYS A 700 -26.76 10.94 -15.18
N LYS A 701 -26.05 10.08 -15.93
CA LYS A 701 -25.27 8.96 -15.38
C LYS A 701 -24.05 9.49 -14.61
N LEU A 702 -23.83 9.04 -13.36
CA LEU A 702 -22.64 9.43 -12.58
C LEU A 702 -21.39 8.70 -13.07
N ILE A 703 -21.51 7.40 -13.30
CA ILE A 703 -20.43 6.48 -13.68
C ILE A 703 -20.99 5.38 -14.59
N ASP A 704 -20.14 4.76 -15.39
CA ASP A 704 -20.55 3.80 -16.40
C ASP A 704 -20.76 2.39 -15.90
N GLY A 705 -20.05 2.02 -14.84
CA GLY A 705 -20.24 0.77 -14.12
C GLY A 705 -19.44 0.77 -12.80
N LEU A 706 -19.82 -0.13 -11.91
CA LEU A 706 -19.18 -0.36 -10.61
C LEU A 706 -18.54 -1.75 -10.59
N VAL A 707 -17.28 -1.83 -10.15
CA VAL A 707 -16.59 -3.08 -9.84
C VAL A 707 -16.29 -3.11 -8.34
N CYS A 708 -16.64 -4.22 -7.68
CA CYS A 708 -16.33 -4.44 -6.27
C CYS A 708 -15.42 -5.67 -6.11
N LEU A 709 -14.26 -5.48 -5.50
CA LEU A 709 -13.31 -6.55 -5.20
C LEU A 709 -13.32 -6.85 -3.69
N SER A 710 -13.68 -8.07 -3.31
CA SER A 710 -13.78 -8.55 -1.92
C SER A 710 -14.55 -7.60 -0.99
N GLY A 711 -15.74 -7.16 -1.43
CA GLY A 711 -16.38 -5.98 -0.84
C GLY A 711 -16.83 -6.16 0.61
N MET A 712 -16.59 -5.11 1.42
CA MET A 712 -16.92 -5.06 2.84
C MET A 712 -18.40 -4.75 3.07
N TYR A 713 -19.25 -5.74 2.81
CA TYR A 713 -20.70 -5.68 3.02
C TYR A 713 -21.11 -6.15 4.41
N GLN A 714 -20.38 -7.14 4.95
CA GLN A 714 -20.60 -7.73 6.27
C GLN A 714 -19.27 -8.28 6.80
N LEU A 715 -18.90 -7.88 8.02
CA LEU A 715 -17.68 -8.37 8.69
C LEU A 715 -17.82 -9.85 9.07
N ALA A 716 -16.78 -10.64 8.82
CA ALA A 716 -16.79 -12.08 9.12
C ALA A 716 -16.56 -12.42 10.61
N ALA A 717 -15.93 -11.50 11.38
CA ALA A 717 -15.27 -11.77 12.66
C ALA A 717 -16.12 -12.36 13.81
N ILE A 718 -17.46 -12.34 13.72
CA ILE A 718 -18.36 -12.98 14.70
C ILE A 718 -19.55 -13.60 13.95
N SER A 719 -19.64 -14.93 13.90
CA SER A 719 -20.74 -15.64 13.23
C SER A 719 -22.05 -15.66 14.02
N ASN A 720 -22.00 -15.49 15.35
CA ASN A 720 -23.16 -15.55 16.24
C ASN A 720 -23.83 -14.17 16.40
N PRO A 721 -25.12 -13.99 16.03
CA PRO A 721 -25.80 -12.69 16.09
C PRO A 721 -25.96 -12.08 17.49
N VAL A 722 -25.99 -12.90 18.56
CA VAL A 722 -26.04 -12.40 19.94
C VAL A 722 -24.68 -11.82 20.33
N MET A 723 -23.59 -12.53 20.00
CA MET A 723 -22.23 -12.04 20.23
C MET A 723 -21.92 -10.81 19.37
N GLN A 724 -22.44 -10.71 18.15
CA GLN A 724 -22.37 -9.47 17.35
C GLN A 724 -23.00 -8.27 18.07
N ARG A 725 -24.20 -8.45 18.65
CA ARG A 725 -24.89 -7.38 19.41
C ARG A 725 -24.12 -6.98 20.66
N LEU A 726 -23.64 -7.94 21.45
CA LEU A 726 -22.84 -7.67 22.65
C LEU A 726 -21.52 -6.97 22.31
N ALA A 727 -20.82 -7.41 21.25
CA ALA A 727 -19.63 -6.73 20.76
C ALA A 727 -19.93 -5.31 20.27
N ALA A 728 -21.03 -5.08 19.55
CA ALA A 728 -21.43 -3.75 19.10
C ALA A 728 -21.75 -2.79 20.26
N ILE A 729 -22.38 -3.27 21.33
CA ILE A 729 -22.59 -2.49 22.57
C ILE A 729 -21.24 -2.16 23.22
N PHE A 730 -20.35 -3.15 23.40
CA PHE A 730 -19.04 -2.95 24.02
C PHE A 730 -18.14 -2.01 23.21
N ILE A 731 -18.10 -2.16 21.88
CA ILE A 731 -17.40 -1.25 20.97
C ILE A 731 -18.00 0.16 21.01
N SER A 732 -19.32 0.30 21.19
CA SER A 732 -19.96 1.61 21.37
C SER A 732 -19.54 2.30 22.67
N ILE A 733 -19.47 1.55 23.78
CA ILE A 733 -18.98 2.04 25.08
C ILE A 733 -17.50 2.47 24.98
N LEU A 734 -16.64 1.61 24.42
CA LEU A 734 -15.22 1.93 24.22
C LEU A 734 -15.00 3.09 23.24
N SER A 735 -15.85 3.23 22.21
CA SER A 735 -15.80 4.38 21.30
C SER A 735 -16.23 5.69 21.96
N PHE A 736 -16.94 5.66 23.09
CA PHE A 736 -17.32 6.86 23.84
C PHE A 736 -16.21 7.27 24.82
N PHE A 737 -15.75 6.35 25.67
CA PHE A 737 -14.74 6.64 26.70
C PHE A 737 -13.29 6.65 26.18
N ALA A 738 -12.98 5.86 25.16
CA ALA A 738 -11.62 5.66 24.66
C ALA A 738 -11.54 5.62 23.11
N PRO A 739 -12.07 6.63 22.40
CA PRO A 739 -12.26 6.60 20.93
C PRO A 739 -10.99 6.32 20.14
N LYS A 740 -9.84 6.85 20.58
CA LYS A 740 -8.54 6.73 19.91
C LYS A 740 -7.72 5.52 20.37
N SER A 741 -8.14 4.81 21.42
CA SER A 741 -7.41 3.64 21.91
C SER A 741 -7.59 2.45 20.96
N PRO A 742 -6.56 1.59 20.78
CA PRO A 742 -6.68 0.34 20.04
C PRO A 742 -7.77 -0.57 20.62
N ASN A 743 -8.51 -1.27 19.77
CA ASN A 743 -9.58 -2.15 20.25
C ASN A 743 -9.02 -3.43 20.91
N PRO A 744 -9.52 -3.85 22.09
CA PRO A 744 -9.01 -5.05 22.76
C PRO A 744 -9.47 -6.36 22.10
N LEU A 745 -10.67 -6.41 21.50
CA LEU A 745 -11.27 -7.63 20.93
C LEU A 745 -10.66 -8.02 19.57
N GLU A 746 -10.21 -7.03 18.80
CA GLU A 746 -9.57 -7.20 17.50
C GLU A 746 -8.27 -8.01 17.62
N LYS A 747 -8.09 -9.03 16.77
CA LYS A 747 -6.84 -9.81 16.72
C LYS A 747 -5.76 -9.00 15.99
N LEU A 748 -4.49 -9.24 16.32
CA LEU A 748 -3.40 -8.73 15.49
C LEU A 748 -3.29 -9.60 14.23
N PHE A 749 -3.32 -8.96 13.05
CA PHE A 749 -3.03 -9.63 11.78
C PHE A 749 -1.58 -10.15 11.78
N ASP A 750 -1.33 -11.28 11.14
CA ASP A 750 0.02 -11.83 11.01
C ASP A 750 0.64 -11.38 9.68
N PHE A 751 1.54 -10.41 9.77
CA PHE A 751 2.19 -9.83 8.59
C PHE A 751 3.24 -10.77 7.96
N THR A 752 3.49 -11.95 8.55
CA THR A 752 4.49 -12.92 8.06
C THR A 752 3.95 -13.94 7.06
N MET A 753 2.62 -14.00 6.85
CA MET A 753 1.98 -15.04 6.03
C MET A 753 2.28 -14.95 4.52
N THR A 754 2.65 -13.78 4.00
CA THR A 754 2.93 -13.54 2.57
C THR A 754 3.96 -12.43 2.38
N TYR A 755 4.65 -12.43 1.24
CA TYR A 755 5.57 -11.35 0.85
C TYR A 755 4.89 -9.97 0.93
N ASP A 756 3.73 -9.80 0.28
CA ASP A 756 3.01 -8.52 0.24
C ASP A 756 2.57 -8.06 1.65
N SER A 757 2.29 -9.00 2.55
CA SER A 757 2.03 -8.69 3.96
C SER A 757 3.30 -8.21 4.68
N LEU A 758 4.47 -8.80 4.44
CA LEU A 758 5.69 -8.32 5.08
C LEU A 758 6.07 -6.93 4.57
N SER A 759 5.92 -6.64 3.27
CA SER A 759 6.14 -5.29 2.72
C SER A 759 5.20 -4.26 3.36
N ARG A 760 3.93 -4.59 3.60
CA ARG A 760 2.97 -3.75 4.35
C ARG A 760 3.35 -3.53 5.82
N LEU A 761 4.14 -4.42 6.43
CA LEU A 761 4.68 -4.18 7.78
C LEU A 761 5.72 -3.07 7.75
N ARG A 762 6.52 -2.99 6.67
CA ARG A 762 7.61 -2.04 6.51
C ARG A 762 7.20 -0.71 5.87
N ASP A 763 5.98 -0.63 5.36
CA ASP A 763 5.40 0.58 4.80
C ASP A 763 5.17 1.66 5.90
N PRO A 764 5.81 2.83 5.82
CA PRO A 764 5.66 3.92 6.80
C PRO A 764 4.27 4.56 6.77
N MET A 765 3.44 4.23 5.77
CA MET A 765 2.18 4.88 5.45
C MET A 765 0.97 3.93 5.57
N TYR A 766 1.21 2.66 5.90
CA TYR A 766 0.23 1.61 6.19
C TYR A 766 -0.14 1.53 7.70
N ALA A 767 -1.38 1.14 8.02
CA ALA A 767 -1.83 0.98 9.41
C ALA A 767 -1.56 -0.44 9.94
N THR A 768 -0.35 -0.67 10.48
CA THR A 768 0.08 -1.99 10.98
C THR A 768 -0.49 -2.38 12.35
N LYS A 769 -1.12 -1.44 13.06
CA LYS A 769 -1.63 -1.58 14.44
C LYS A 769 -3.16 -1.71 14.43
N LYS A 770 -3.73 -2.29 15.49
CA LYS A 770 -5.18 -2.51 15.61
C LYS A 770 -5.97 -1.20 15.44
N SER A 771 -7.17 -1.32 14.89
CA SER A 771 -8.14 -0.23 14.72
C SER A 771 -8.43 0.49 16.03
N CYS A 772 -8.62 1.81 15.95
CA CYS A 772 -9.17 2.58 17.07
C CYS A 772 -10.64 2.22 17.31
N ASN A 773 -11.09 2.24 18.57
CA ASN A 773 -12.48 1.93 18.94
C ASN A 773 -13.52 2.72 18.13
N LYS A 774 -13.23 4.00 17.85
CA LYS A 774 -14.07 4.88 17.03
C LYS A 774 -14.12 4.43 15.57
N THR A 775 -12.99 4.12 14.93
CA THR A 775 -12.93 3.61 13.55
C THR A 775 -13.73 2.32 13.41
N LEU A 776 -13.51 1.36 14.32
CA LEU A 776 -14.17 0.07 14.30
C LEU A 776 -15.70 0.22 14.45
N LEU A 777 -16.18 1.16 15.28
CA LEU A 777 -17.60 1.48 15.38
C LEU A 777 -18.15 2.07 14.08
N MET A 778 -17.41 2.96 13.41
CA MET A 778 -17.89 3.56 12.14
C MET A 778 -17.99 2.51 11.03
N ILE A 779 -17.03 1.58 10.95
CA ILE A 779 -17.03 0.45 10.01
C ILE A 779 -18.17 -0.55 10.30
N ALA A 780 -18.42 -0.86 11.58
CA ALA A 780 -19.53 -1.72 11.98
C ALA A 780 -20.90 -1.10 11.62
N LYS A 781 -21.07 0.22 11.77
CA LYS A 781 -22.26 0.93 11.28
C LYS A 781 -22.34 0.95 9.76
N ALA A 782 -21.22 1.22 9.08
CA ALA A 782 -21.16 1.29 7.62
C ALA A 782 -21.65 0.01 6.94
N THR A 783 -21.27 -1.15 7.48
CA THR A 783 -21.76 -2.47 7.03
C THR A 783 -23.23 -2.72 7.41
N PHE A 784 -23.62 -2.47 8.66
CA PHE A 784 -24.99 -2.69 9.15
C PHE A 784 -26.05 -1.87 8.41
N ASP A 785 -25.75 -0.61 8.10
CA ASP A 785 -26.68 0.32 7.48
C ASP A 785 -26.63 0.32 5.94
N LEU A 786 -25.60 -0.28 5.31
CA LEU A 786 -25.45 -0.30 3.84
C LEU A 786 -26.73 -0.77 3.14
N THR A 787 -27.26 -1.93 3.52
CA THR A 787 -28.45 -2.53 2.88
C THR A 787 -29.77 -1.82 3.17
N LYS A 788 -29.78 -0.75 3.97
CA LYS A 788 -30.94 0.13 4.18
C LYS A 788 -30.90 1.32 3.21
N ASN A 789 -29.70 1.70 2.76
CA ASN A 789 -29.41 2.92 2.04
C ASN A 789 -29.04 2.63 0.58
N LEU A 790 -29.85 1.79 -0.09
CA LEU A 790 -29.71 1.46 -1.53
C LEU A 790 -30.91 1.92 -2.38
N SER A 791 -31.91 2.58 -1.79
CA SER A 791 -33.16 2.97 -2.45
C SER A 791 -33.01 4.04 -3.55
N TYR A 792 -31.81 4.60 -3.71
CA TYR A 792 -31.45 5.55 -4.77
C TYR A 792 -30.29 5.03 -5.63
N PHE A 793 -29.83 3.80 -5.43
CA PHE A 793 -28.87 3.17 -6.34
C PHE A 793 -29.57 2.90 -7.69
N PRO A 794 -28.99 3.25 -8.85
CA PRO A 794 -29.68 3.09 -10.13
C PRO A 794 -29.94 1.62 -10.48
N ASP A 795 -31.14 1.35 -10.98
CA ASP A 795 -31.57 0.01 -11.39
C ASP A 795 -30.77 -0.53 -12.60
N ASP A 796 -30.31 0.37 -13.47
CA ASP A 796 -29.68 0.13 -14.76
C ASP A 796 -28.14 0.11 -14.71
N LEU A 797 -27.53 0.64 -13.65
CA LEU A 797 -26.07 0.77 -13.51
C LEU A 797 -25.39 -0.61 -13.42
N PRO A 798 -24.59 -1.02 -14.43
CA PRO A 798 -23.90 -2.31 -14.40
C PRO A 798 -22.98 -2.42 -13.18
N THR A 799 -23.14 -3.49 -12.41
CA THR A 799 -22.37 -3.73 -11.19
C THR A 799 -21.78 -5.14 -11.17
N LEU A 800 -20.45 -5.23 -11.14
CA LEU A 800 -19.69 -6.48 -10.98
C LEU A 800 -19.19 -6.62 -9.54
N MET A 801 -19.34 -7.81 -8.96
CA MET A 801 -18.85 -8.14 -7.62
C MET A 801 -18.01 -9.42 -7.68
N LEU A 802 -16.76 -9.37 -7.22
CA LEU A 802 -15.88 -10.53 -7.08
C LEU A 802 -15.61 -10.77 -5.59
N ASN A 803 -15.89 -11.96 -5.08
CA ASN A 803 -15.58 -12.34 -3.70
C ASN A 803 -15.09 -13.79 -3.63
N SER A 804 -14.05 -14.04 -2.86
CA SER A 804 -13.60 -15.39 -2.51
C SER A 804 -14.56 -16.06 -1.52
N VAL A 805 -14.91 -17.32 -1.76
CA VAL A 805 -15.93 -18.04 -0.95
C VAL A 805 -15.50 -18.30 0.50
N LYS A 806 -14.20 -18.44 0.77
CA LYS A 806 -13.60 -18.67 2.11
C LYS A 806 -12.87 -17.44 2.67
N ASP A 807 -13.21 -16.23 2.23
CA ASP A 807 -12.64 -14.98 2.75
C ASP A 807 -12.87 -14.86 4.27
N GLU A 808 -11.79 -14.74 5.06
CA GLU A 808 -11.86 -14.67 6.53
C GLU A 808 -12.15 -13.26 7.08
N LEU A 809 -12.12 -12.22 6.24
CA LEU A 809 -12.30 -10.83 6.65
C LEU A 809 -13.72 -10.33 6.32
N VAL A 810 -14.22 -10.62 5.11
CA VAL A 810 -15.58 -10.26 4.67
C VAL A 810 -16.38 -11.49 4.26
N ASN A 811 -17.64 -11.58 4.69
CA ASN A 811 -18.43 -12.79 4.47
C ASN A 811 -19.14 -12.78 3.10
N ILE A 812 -18.99 -13.87 2.32
CA ILE A 812 -19.69 -14.09 1.04
C ILE A 812 -21.23 -13.96 1.16
N SER A 813 -21.83 -14.22 2.33
CA SER A 813 -23.25 -13.96 2.60
C SER A 813 -23.63 -12.49 2.45
N GLY A 814 -22.72 -11.57 2.79
CA GLY A 814 -22.90 -10.13 2.60
C GLY A 814 -22.93 -9.74 1.13
N ALA A 815 -22.03 -10.31 0.32
CA ALA A 815 -22.02 -10.11 -1.13
C ALA A 815 -23.29 -10.65 -1.79
N ARG A 816 -23.67 -11.90 -1.47
CA ARG A 816 -24.93 -12.53 -1.89
C ARG A 816 -26.18 -11.74 -1.47
N LYS A 817 -26.13 -10.98 -0.37
CA LYS A 817 -27.22 -10.10 0.08
C LYS A 817 -27.26 -8.81 -0.74
N VAL A 818 -26.12 -8.17 -0.98
CA VAL A 818 -26.05 -6.90 -1.75
C VAL A 818 -26.38 -7.10 -3.23
N ASN A 819 -25.90 -8.18 -3.86
CA ASN A 819 -26.25 -8.53 -5.25
C ASN A 819 -27.76 -8.79 -5.43
N LYS A 820 -28.50 -9.15 -4.38
CA LYS A 820 -29.96 -9.31 -4.44
C LYS A 820 -30.73 -7.99 -4.30
N LEU A 821 -30.05 -6.89 -3.98
CA LEU A 821 -30.65 -5.56 -3.79
C LEU A 821 -30.32 -4.60 -4.93
N ILE A 822 -29.16 -4.76 -5.58
CA ILE A 822 -28.78 -4.02 -6.80
C ILE A 822 -29.29 -4.81 -8.01
N LYS A 823 -30.15 -4.22 -8.86
CA LYS A 823 -30.84 -4.97 -9.93
C LYS A 823 -29.91 -5.42 -11.05
N ASN A 824 -29.11 -4.50 -11.63
CA ASN A 824 -28.12 -4.84 -12.65
C ASN A 824 -26.78 -5.28 -12.01
N SER A 825 -26.80 -6.37 -11.24
CA SER A 825 -25.64 -6.85 -10.45
C SER A 825 -25.28 -8.31 -10.68
N LYS A 826 -24.00 -8.56 -10.95
CA LYS A 826 -23.41 -9.88 -11.21
C LYS A 826 -22.33 -10.21 -10.16
N LEU A 827 -22.60 -11.22 -9.35
CA LEU A 827 -21.66 -11.77 -8.36
C LEU A 827 -20.92 -12.97 -8.97
N VAL A 828 -19.60 -12.89 -8.92
CA VAL A 828 -18.67 -13.97 -9.26
C VAL A 828 -18.06 -14.47 -7.95
N GLU A 829 -18.36 -15.72 -7.63
CA GLU A 829 -17.89 -16.37 -6.40
C GLU A 829 -16.65 -17.21 -6.70
N LEU A 830 -15.48 -16.70 -6.30
CA LEU A 830 -14.18 -17.31 -6.59
C LEU A 830 -13.86 -18.41 -5.59
N LYS A 831 -13.38 -19.58 -6.05
CA LYS A 831 -13.05 -20.69 -5.14
C LYS A 831 -11.69 -20.43 -4.49
N GLY A 832 -11.71 -19.87 -3.28
CA GLY A 832 -10.48 -19.47 -2.60
C GLY A 832 -10.71 -18.84 -1.24
N SER A 833 -9.60 -18.47 -0.59
CA SER A 833 -9.54 -17.74 0.69
C SER A 833 -8.99 -16.30 0.56
N VAL A 834 -8.51 -15.91 -0.62
CA VAL A 834 -7.89 -14.60 -0.88
C VAL A 834 -8.85 -13.45 -0.64
N HIS A 835 -8.58 -12.62 0.38
CA HIS A 835 -9.22 -11.29 0.49
C HIS A 835 -8.63 -10.31 -0.53
N GLY A 836 -7.30 -10.24 -0.64
CA GLY A 836 -6.58 -9.26 -1.46
C GLY A 836 -6.59 -9.54 -2.97
N LEU A 837 -7.76 -9.55 -3.60
CA LEU A 837 -7.92 -9.75 -5.05
C LEU A 837 -7.15 -8.75 -5.95
N PRO A 838 -6.99 -7.44 -5.64
CA PRO A 838 -6.17 -6.56 -6.46
C PRO A 838 -4.65 -6.74 -6.26
N LEU A 839 -4.21 -7.59 -5.32
CA LEU A 839 -2.77 -7.75 -5.05
C LEU A 839 -2.08 -8.51 -6.19
N SER A 840 -0.82 -8.14 -6.42
CA SER A 840 0.06 -8.59 -7.50
C SER A 840 -0.09 -10.08 -7.91
N PRO A 841 -0.16 -11.07 -6.98
CA PRO A 841 -0.28 -12.48 -7.38
C PRO A 841 -1.63 -12.90 -7.99
N TYR A 842 -2.71 -12.12 -7.79
CA TYR A 842 -4.09 -12.50 -8.09
C TYR A 842 -4.75 -11.65 -9.19
N VAL A 843 -4.05 -10.59 -9.65
CA VAL A 843 -4.48 -9.72 -10.76
C VAL A 843 -4.91 -10.54 -11.99
N THR A 844 -4.19 -11.62 -12.31
CA THR A 844 -4.44 -12.53 -13.44
C THR A 844 -5.72 -13.38 -13.32
N VAL A 845 -6.35 -13.42 -12.13
CA VAL A 845 -7.69 -13.98 -11.91
C VAL A 845 -8.78 -12.91 -12.07
N VAL A 846 -8.48 -11.65 -11.71
CA VAL A 846 -9.44 -10.53 -11.74
C VAL A 846 -9.60 -9.93 -13.14
N THR A 847 -8.50 -9.63 -13.84
CA THR A 847 -8.55 -8.95 -15.15
C THR A 847 -9.41 -9.64 -16.21
N PRO A 848 -9.46 -10.98 -16.33
CA PRO A 848 -10.24 -11.63 -17.38
C PRO A 848 -11.73 -11.54 -17.11
N VAL A 849 -12.15 -11.74 -15.85
CA VAL A 849 -13.55 -11.55 -15.41
C VAL A 849 -13.99 -10.09 -15.66
N LEU A 850 -13.09 -9.14 -15.38
CA LEU A 850 -13.31 -7.73 -15.65
C LEU A 850 -13.44 -7.43 -17.16
N LYS A 851 -12.58 -8.00 -18.01
CA LYS A 851 -12.62 -7.86 -19.48
C LYS A 851 -13.89 -8.49 -20.09
N ASP A 852 -14.28 -9.68 -19.64
CA ASP A 852 -15.47 -10.37 -20.14
C ASP A 852 -16.76 -9.61 -19.73
N TRP A 853 -16.77 -8.98 -18.56
CA TRP A 853 -17.83 -8.06 -18.15
C TRP A 853 -17.83 -6.72 -18.92
N LEU A 854 -16.67 -6.08 -19.11
CA LEU A 854 -16.53 -4.82 -19.88
C LEU A 854 -16.91 -4.96 -21.35
N SER A 855 -16.84 -6.18 -21.90
CA SER A 855 -17.31 -6.51 -23.25
C SER A 855 -18.80 -6.93 -23.32
N GLY A 856 -19.49 -7.03 -22.18
CA GLY A 856 -20.90 -7.44 -22.10
C GLY A 856 -21.13 -8.94 -22.30
N SER A 857 -20.10 -9.77 -22.08
CA SER A 857 -20.15 -11.23 -22.27
C SER A 857 -20.34 -12.05 -20.98
N LEU A 858 -20.51 -11.38 -19.82
CA LEU A 858 -20.64 -12.00 -18.49
C LEU A 858 -22.01 -11.78 -17.84
#